data_AF-A0A0F7TD51-F1
#
_entry.id   AF-A0A0F7TD51-F1
#
_cell.length_a   1.000
_cell.length_b   1.000
_cell.length_c   1.000
_cell.angle_alpha   90.00
_cell.angle_beta   90.00
_cell.angle_gamma   90.00
#
_symmetry.space_group_name_H-M   'P 1'
#
loop_
_entity.id
_entity.type
_entity.pdbx_description
1 polymer ?
#
loop_
_entity_poly.entity_id
_entity_poly.type
_entity_poly.pdbx_seq_one_letter_code
_entity_poly.pdbx_strand_id
1 'polypeptide(L)'
;MSAIESSPGPLKCSRTPPASANKILGIRRQYSSDATILLVGLFGAGKKTLGIIASVALRRRFVDFDAVFNQEVQSSPQEFIACHGLARYRDLELQISKDLLAKYDTGCVIVGLGGTASPSQRTLLTECGRRHPVIYVRRDEHDLQRLSGTTPDKFSRIFEIVNAFFESCTNFDFFNHTQSESQSAPTLPAYLKLKETERVFVAFLQRIFGRDHRQVFSVDPFSRSHTYALQVPVAYLDKPELDLESLESGADAITLVVQPEDITSTKLTEKLVRHIALLRKHSRVPIIVDVSAPHSTHSTFDYHKALATTLRLAPDALTCCLECDHGLLSELKFTKGYTKIIGTLHNPIPIGSQAAMLSTVTELSRDSECDALRVTGEAISPDQNYACLSFSHDIGTTLEIPIITYNTGPMGRVSICLGRTLSPVVLPSLQETGVTMHEAQCALTACFLQSEKTFTIFGQSVKYSLSAAMHNTAYAACGLPHVYDTIQSQNLSDIHPLLNDENHGGVTISLPYKSAILPFLDEVSSDAKDINAVNTVVLEHSQLLSGESVTIRRGYNTDYIGIRDCIHKHLSPANAVRDGTTALIIGAGGMAHAAIYACYELGVRRMCIYNRTTENAKKLADYFHQWAKSKSGVNLQLDVLCSPEDPWPSDCRLPTIVTSCIPPYELGSENPIDMLLSERWLSSRTGGVYLEVGYGPSMTRLMEQFLPRASKGWVVVDGLMVLVEQGIAQYEIFTKRPAPVHVMRRAIREQSIRHGFVHG
;
A
#
# COMPACT_ATOMS: atom_id res chain seq x y z
N MET A 1 -55.77 3.10 -59.74
CA MET A 1 -56.42 2.33 -58.65
C MET A 1 -55.31 1.67 -57.85
N SER A 2 -54.65 2.32 -56.89
CA SER A 2 -55.10 2.79 -55.55
C SER A 2 -54.88 1.75 -54.44
N ALA A 3 -53.87 1.99 -53.58
CA ALA A 3 -53.77 1.68 -52.14
C ALA A 3 -52.29 1.90 -51.73
N ILE A 4 -51.87 3.05 -51.16
CA ILE A 4 -52.08 3.63 -49.82
C ILE A 4 -51.39 2.86 -48.68
N GLU A 5 -50.24 3.43 -48.29
CA GLU A 5 -49.62 3.63 -46.97
C GLU A 5 -50.20 2.95 -45.70
N SER A 6 -49.29 2.37 -44.90
CA SER A 6 -49.24 2.62 -43.44
C SER A 6 -47.89 2.24 -42.83
N SER A 7 -47.16 3.25 -42.37
CA SER A 7 -45.99 3.17 -41.46
C SER A 7 -46.38 2.78 -40.03
N PRO A 8 -45.58 1.99 -39.28
CA PRO A 8 -45.68 1.94 -37.82
C PRO A 8 -44.64 2.89 -37.18
N GLY A 9 -45.13 3.88 -36.44
CA GLY A 9 -44.33 4.79 -35.62
C GLY A 9 -43.75 4.14 -34.34
N PRO A 10 -43.02 4.92 -33.53
CA PRO A 10 -42.22 4.41 -32.41
C PRO A 10 -43.11 4.00 -31.24
N LEU A 11 -42.84 2.82 -30.69
CA LEU A 11 -43.45 2.33 -29.45
C LEU A 11 -43.00 3.22 -28.28
N LYS A 12 -43.86 4.18 -27.90
CA LYS A 12 -43.81 4.87 -26.61
C LYS A 12 -44.01 3.83 -25.50
N CYS A 13 -42.93 3.50 -24.79
CA CYS A 13 -43.01 2.68 -23.59
C CYS A 13 -43.40 3.57 -22.39
N SER A 14 -44.70 3.73 -22.17
CA SER A 14 -45.23 4.30 -20.93
C SER A 14 -45.52 3.18 -19.94
N ARG A 15 -44.68 3.07 -18.89
CA ARG A 15 -45.02 2.60 -17.53
C ARG A 15 -43.76 2.63 -16.68
N THR A 16 -43.57 3.72 -15.94
CA THR A 16 -42.68 3.76 -14.78
C THR A 16 -43.11 2.69 -13.77
N PRO A 17 -42.24 1.74 -13.39
CA PRO A 17 -42.51 0.86 -12.26
C PRO A 17 -42.41 1.65 -10.94
N PRO A 18 -43.08 1.19 -9.87
CA PRO A 18 -43.05 1.86 -8.57
C PRO A 18 -41.64 1.77 -7.96
N ALA A 19 -41.13 2.91 -7.48
CA ALA A 19 -39.76 3.16 -7.01
C ALA A 19 -39.39 2.52 -5.65
N SER A 20 -39.77 1.27 -5.36
CA SER A 20 -39.55 0.68 -4.03
C SER A 20 -39.16 -0.80 -3.98
N ALA A 21 -38.54 -1.37 -5.01
CA ALA A 21 -38.02 -2.74 -4.98
C ALA A 21 -36.53 -2.78 -5.37
N ASN A 22 -35.71 -3.28 -4.43
CA ASN A 22 -34.32 -3.73 -4.58
C ASN A 22 -33.22 -2.66 -4.79
N LYS A 23 -32.89 -1.89 -3.75
CA LYS A 23 -31.55 -1.28 -3.62
C LYS A 23 -30.58 -2.32 -3.06
N ILE A 24 -29.89 -3.06 -3.94
CA ILE A 24 -28.97 -4.15 -3.57
C ILE A 24 -27.62 -3.60 -3.06
N LEU A 25 -27.23 -2.39 -3.48
CA LEU A 25 -25.88 -1.86 -3.24
C LEU A 25 -25.73 -1.00 -1.97
N GLY A 26 -26.84 -0.72 -1.29
CA GLY A 26 -26.84 -0.23 0.09
C GLY A 26 -26.69 1.29 0.27
N ILE A 27 -25.99 1.69 1.32
CA ILE A 27 -25.88 3.08 1.82
C ILE A 27 -24.66 3.78 1.21
N ARG A 28 -24.73 5.11 1.04
CA ARG A 28 -23.59 5.95 0.62
C ARG A 28 -22.40 5.76 1.58
N ARG A 29 -21.23 5.42 1.03
CA ARG A 29 -19.99 5.14 1.78
C ARG A 29 -19.00 6.30 1.78
N GLN A 30 -19.49 7.52 2.00
CA GLN A 30 -18.64 8.71 2.12
C GLN A 30 -18.89 9.35 3.48
N TYR A 31 -17.81 9.56 4.23
CA TYR A 31 -17.88 9.96 5.63
C TYR A 31 -17.03 11.21 5.86
N SER A 32 -17.39 12.01 6.86
CA SER A 32 -16.56 13.13 7.30
C SER A 32 -15.21 12.65 7.83
N SER A 33 -14.19 13.49 7.75
CA SER A 33 -12.82 13.15 8.20
C SER A 33 -12.73 12.82 9.69
N ASP A 34 -13.69 13.25 10.48
CA ASP A 34 -13.84 13.04 11.92
C ASP A 34 -14.93 12.02 12.29
N ALA A 35 -15.63 11.41 11.32
CA ALA A 35 -16.70 10.45 11.61
C ALA A 35 -16.21 9.28 12.48
N THR A 36 -16.91 8.96 13.57
CA THR A 36 -16.59 7.81 14.43
C THR A 36 -16.55 6.48 13.67
N ILE A 37 -15.62 5.58 14.01
CA ILE A 37 -15.52 4.23 13.42
C ILE A 37 -16.09 3.20 14.40
N LEU A 38 -16.89 2.26 13.90
CA LEU A 38 -17.39 1.13 14.67
C LEU A 38 -16.74 -0.16 14.17
N LEU A 39 -16.10 -0.91 15.08
CA LEU A 39 -15.60 -2.27 14.80
C LEU A 39 -16.50 -3.30 15.47
N VAL A 40 -17.20 -4.09 14.66
CA VAL A 40 -18.14 -5.13 15.10
C VAL A 40 -17.69 -6.50 14.60
N GLY A 41 -18.29 -7.57 15.15
CA GLY A 41 -18.00 -8.95 14.76
C GLY A 41 -17.86 -9.91 15.93
N LEU A 42 -17.54 -11.16 15.63
CA LEU A 42 -17.45 -12.24 16.61
C LEU A 42 -16.36 -12.01 17.68
N PHE A 43 -16.56 -12.62 18.87
CA PHE A 43 -15.52 -12.68 19.90
C PHE A 43 -14.26 -13.36 19.34
N GLY A 44 -13.07 -12.87 19.69
CA GLY A 44 -11.81 -13.40 19.17
C GLY A 44 -11.40 -12.89 17.77
N ALA A 45 -12.24 -12.12 17.07
CA ALA A 45 -11.91 -11.59 15.73
C ALA A 45 -10.77 -10.53 15.74
N GLY A 46 -10.35 -10.02 16.90
CA GLY A 46 -9.28 -9.03 17.03
C GLY A 46 -9.72 -7.56 17.05
N LYS A 47 -11.02 -7.31 17.27
CA LYS A 47 -11.63 -5.96 17.27
C LYS A 47 -10.91 -4.95 18.17
N LYS A 48 -10.58 -5.34 19.41
CA LYS A 48 -9.90 -4.47 20.38
C LYS A 48 -8.52 -4.03 19.90
N THR A 49 -7.74 -4.98 19.40
CA THR A 49 -6.41 -4.73 18.82
C THR A 49 -6.48 -3.79 17.62
N LEU A 50 -7.37 -4.07 16.66
CA LEU A 50 -7.58 -3.21 15.50
C LEU A 50 -8.10 -1.83 15.90
N GLY A 51 -8.96 -1.75 16.92
CA GLY A 51 -9.47 -0.49 17.42
C GLY A 51 -8.39 0.39 18.05
N ILE A 52 -7.45 -0.21 18.78
CA ILE A 52 -6.26 0.51 19.27
C ILE A 52 -5.42 1.01 18.10
N ILE A 53 -5.13 0.16 17.11
CA ILE A 53 -4.40 0.54 15.90
C ILE A 53 -5.07 1.75 15.21
N ALA A 54 -6.39 1.67 14.97
CA ALA A 54 -7.15 2.76 14.35
C ALA A 54 -7.11 4.05 15.19
N SER A 55 -7.24 3.94 16.51
CA SER A 55 -7.23 5.08 17.42
C SER A 55 -5.89 5.84 17.37
N VAL A 56 -4.78 5.12 17.31
CA VAL A 56 -3.44 5.70 17.21
C VAL A 56 -3.22 6.30 15.82
N ALA A 57 -3.46 5.52 14.76
CA ALA A 57 -3.19 5.92 13.38
C ALA A 57 -4.03 7.13 12.94
N LEU A 58 -5.27 7.24 13.42
CA LEU A 58 -6.18 8.34 13.09
C LEU A 58 -6.22 9.44 14.15
N ARG A 59 -5.47 9.31 15.27
CA ARG A 59 -5.47 10.21 16.43
C ARG A 59 -6.88 10.43 17.00
N ARG A 60 -7.58 9.34 17.24
CA ARG A 60 -8.97 9.30 17.72
C ARG A 60 -9.07 8.68 19.10
N ARG A 61 -10.12 9.01 19.85
CA ARG A 61 -10.38 8.42 21.16
C ARG A 61 -10.82 6.96 21.00
N PHE A 62 -10.17 6.06 21.74
CA PHE A 62 -10.58 4.66 21.81
C PHE A 62 -11.67 4.46 22.87
N VAL A 63 -12.73 3.73 22.52
CA VAL A 63 -13.85 3.40 23.42
C VAL A 63 -14.17 1.91 23.31
N ASP A 64 -14.09 1.20 24.44
CA ASP A 64 -14.37 -0.24 24.54
C ASP A 64 -15.74 -0.45 25.20
N PHE A 65 -16.70 -1.01 24.46
CA PHE A 65 -18.06 -1.22 24.95
C PHE A 65 -18.10 -2.02 26.25
N ASP A 66 -17.34 -3.11 26.34
CA ASP A 66 -17.33 -3.98 27.52
C ASP A 66 -16.82 -3.22 28.75
N ALA A 67 -15.85 -2.31 28.57
CA ALA A 67 -15.34 -1.48 29.65
C ALA A 67 -16.39 -0.46 30.13
N VAL A 68 -17.15 0.13 29.20
CA VAL A 68 -18.25 1.06 29.53
C VAL A 68 -19.38 0.32 30.23
N PHE A 69 -19.77 -0.86 29.72
CA PHE A 69 -20.78 -1.71 30.34
C PHE A 69 -20.40 -2.05 31.79
N ASN A 70 -19.16 -2.48 32.03
CA ASN A 70 -18.68 -2.78 33.37
C ASN A 70 -18.71 -1.56 34.29
N GLN A 71 -18.39 -0.37 33.76
CA GLN A 71 -18.43 0.86 34.54
C GLN A 71 -19.86 1.26 34.94
N GLU A 72 -20.83 1.10 34.04
CA GLU A 72 -22.22 1.49 34.29
C GLU A 72 -23.00 0.45 35.12
N VAL A 73 -22.74 -0.83 34.88
CA VAL A 73 -23.51 -1.95 35.47
C VAL A 73 -22.79 -2.59 36.66
N GLN A 74 -21.48 -2.32 36.84
CA GLN A 74 -20.64 -2.90 37.89
C GLN A 74 -20.54 -4.45 37.82
N SER A 75 -20.74 -5.03 36.64
CA SER A 75 -20.61 -6.47 36.36
C SER A 75 -20.24 -6.70 34.90
N SER A 76 -19.57 -7.81 34.58
CA SER A 76 -19.30 -8.20 33.20
C SER A 76 -20.58 -8.57 32.42
N PRO A 77 -20.59 -8.45 31.08
CA PRO A 77 -21.71 -8.94 30.26
C PRO A 77 -22.07 -10.40 30.54
N GLN A 78 -21.06 -11.27 30.76
CA GLN A 78 -21.26 -12.68 31.05
C GLN A 78 -21.94 -12.91 32.40
N GLU A 79 -21.47 -12.23 33.45
CA GLU A 79 -22.08 -12.29 34.79
C GLU A 79 -23.49 -11.73 34.77
N PHE A 80 -23.72 -10.60 34.08
CA PHE A 80 -25.04 -10.00 33.95
C PHE A 80 -26.03 -10.94 33.26
N ILE A 81 -25.63 -11.59 32.16
CA ILE A 81 -26.45 -12.58 31.47
C ILE A 81 -26.77 -13.77 32.39
N ALA A 82 -25.80 -14.25 33.18
CA ALA A 82 -26.01 -15.35 34.12
C ALA A 82 -27.00 -14.98 35.23
N CYS A 83 -26.95 -13.75 35.75
CA CYS A 83 -27.83 -13.29 36.84
C CYS A 83 -29.23 -12.85 36.37
N HIS A 84 -29.33 -12.27 35.17
CA HIS A 84 -30.54 -11.55 34.73
C HIS A 84 -31.15 -12.07 33.43
N GLY A 85 -30.48 -13.00 32.75
CA GLY A 85 -30.92 -13.59 31.49
C GLY A 85 -30.60 -12.74 30.25
N LEU A 86 -30.59 -13.40 29.09
CA LEU A 86 -30.21 -12.81 27.81
C LEU A 86 -31.18 -11.70 27.33
N ALA A 87 -32.47 -11.81 27.65
CA ALA A 87 -33.47 -10.83 27.23
C ALA A 87 -33.19 -9.45 27.86
N ARG A 88 -32.98 -9.39 29.18
CA ARG A 88 -32.66 -8.14 29.88
C ARG A 88 -31.31 -7.57 29.47
N TYR A 89 -30.33 -8.44 29.19
CA TYR A 89 -29.05 -8.02 28.62
C TYR A 89 -29.21 -7.34 27.26
N ARG A 90 -30.06 -7.87 26.36
CA ARG A 90 -30.31 -7.29 25.04
C ARG A 90 -30.89 -5.87 25.12
N ASP A 91 -31.84 -5.66 26.02
CA ASP A 91 -32.46 -4.34 26.21
C ASP A 91 -31.45 -3.32 26.73
N LEU A 92 -30.65 -3.73 27.73
CA LEU A 92 -29.61 -2.89 28.31
C LEU A 92 -28.46 -2.61 27.33
N GLU A 93 -28.01 -3.63 26.58
CA GLU A 93 -26.99 -3.48 25.53
C GLU A 93 -27.46 -2.46 24.47
N LEU A 94 -28.72 -2.53 24.05
CA LEU A 94 -29.28 -1.57 23.08
C LEU A 94 -29.32 -0.15 23.64
N GLN A 95 -29.68 0.03 24.91
CA GLN A 95 -29.70 1.35 25.55
C GLN A 95 -28.29 1.95 25.62
N ILE A 96 -27.32 1.21 26.17
CA ILE A 96 -25.93 1.65 26.29
C ILE A 96 -25.32 1.93 24.91
N SER A 97 -25.62 1.09 23.90
CA SER A 97 -25.21 1.33 22.51
C SER A 97 -25.72 2.68 21.98
N LYS A 98 -26.98 3.04 22.25
CA LYS A 98 -27.55 4.34 21.82
C LYS A 98 -26.88 5.50 22.54
N ASP A 99 -26.69 5.40 23.84
CA ASP A 99 -26.08 6.45 24.66
C ASP A 99 -24.62 6.69 24.25
N LEU A 100 -23.88 5.62 23.96
CA LEU A 100 -22.51 5.70 23.43
C LEU A 100 -22.45 6.39 22.07
N LEU A 101 -23.33 6.04 21.15
CA LEU A 101 -23.35 6.63 19.80
C LEU A 101 -23.83 8.08 19.81
N ALA A 102 -24.65 8.48 20.78
CA ALA A 102 -25.01 9.87 20.99
C ALA A 102 -23.86 10.69 21.61
N LYS A 103 -23.11 10.09 22.55
CA LYS A 103 -22.00 10.75 23.25
C LYS A 103 -20.72 10.86 22.42
N TYR A 104 -20.43 9.88 21.57
CA TYR A 104 -19.18 9.73 20.83
C TYR A 104 -19.43 9.73 19.32
N ASP A 105 -20.14 10.74 18.83
CA ASP A 105 -20.53 10.87 17.42
C ASP A 105 -19.36 11.26 16.49
N THR A 106 -18.30 11.85 17.03
CA THR A 106 -17.15 12.34 16.28
C THR A 106 -15.84 11.97 16.97
N GLY A 107 -14.77 11.82 16.18
CA GLY A 107 -13.39 11.66 16.66
C GLY A 107 -13.10 10.36 17.44
N CYS A 108 -13.96 9.34 17.34
CA CYS A 108 -13.84 8.12 18.15
C CYS A 108 -13.65 6.84 17.32
N VAL A 109 -13.14 5.79 17.98
CA VAL A 109 -13.14 4.40 17.52
C VAL A 109 -13.81 3.57 18.60
N ILE A 110 -14.96 3.00 18.29
CA ILE A 110 -15.78 2.21 19.22
C ILE A 110 -15.68 0.74 18.83
N VAL A 111 -15.42 -0.13 19.81
CA VAL A 111 -15.34 -1.58 19.62
C VAL A 111 -16.35 -2.31 20.51
N GLY A 112 -16.82 -3.47 20.05
CA GLY A 112 -17.61 -4.39 20.90
C GLY A 112 -19.13 -4.20 20.85
N LEU A 113 -19.63 -3.23 20.08
CA LEU A 113 -21.08 -3.03 19.88
C LEU A 113 -21.73 -4.21 19.14
N GLY A 114 -22.99 -4.51 19.50
CA GLY A 114 -23.87 -5.41 18.75
C GLY A 114 -23.61 -6.91 18.96
N GLY A 115 -23.17 -7.31 20.15
CA GLY A 115 -22.79 -8.69 20.46
C GLY A 115 -23.95 -9.69 20.41
N THR A 116 -25.20 -9.24 20.61
CA THR A 116 -26.39 -10.13 20.67
C THR A 116 -27.11 -10.37 19.34
N ALA A 117 -26.66 -9.73 18.25
CA ALA A 117 -27.25 -9.88 16.91
C ALA A 117 -28.78 -9.72 16.85
N SER A 118 -29.35 -8.76 17.58
CA SER A 118 -30.81 -8.54 17.64
C SER A 118 -31.35 -7.67 16.49
N PRO A 119 -32.64 -7.76 16.12
CA PRO A 119 -33.25 -6.88 15.11
C PRO A 119 -33.10 -5.38 15.42
N SER A 120 -33.23 -5.00 16.69
CA SER A 120 -33.05 -3.60 17.13
C SER A 120 -31.59 -3.13 16.95
N GLN A 121 -30.62 -4.00 17.22
CA GLN A 121 -29.20 -3.71 16.95
C GLN A 121 -28.93 -3.60 15.44
N ARG A 122 -29.58 -4.44 14.62
CA ARG A 122 -29.50 -4.32 13.15
C ARG A 122 -29.92 -2.93 12.69
N THR A 123 -31.10 -2.47 13.11
CA THR A 123 -31.60 -1.14 12.77
C THR A 123 -30.66 -0.03 13.25
N LEU A 124 -30.14 -0.14 14.47
CA LEU A 124 -29.20 0.84 15.03
C LEU A 124 -27.90 0.92 14.21
N LEU A 125 -27.29 -0.22 13.87
CA LEU A 125 -26.06 -0.28 13.08
C LEU A 125 -26.28 0.22 11.64
N THR A 126 -27.41 -0.14 11.02
CA THR A 126 -27.78 0.36 9.69
C THR A 126 -27.97 1.88 9.68
N GLU A 127 -28.60 2.45 10.70
CA GLU A 127 -28.76 3.91 10.83
C GLU A 127 -27.40 4.59 11.05
N CYS A 128 -26.59 4.04 11.95
CA CYS A 128 -25.24 4.51 12.22
C CYS A 128 -24.37 4.51 10.96
N GLY A 129 -24.50 3.46 10.14
CA GLY A 129 -23.82 3.28 8.86
C GLY A 129 -24.06 4.37 7.82
N ARG A 130 -25.03 5.27 8.02
CA ARG A 130 -25.24 6.45 7.16
C ARG A 130 -24.29 7.60 7.46
N ARG A 131 -23.79 7.69 8.70
CA ARG A 131 -22.91 8.78 9.15
C ARG A 131 -21.50 8.29 9.51
N HIS A 132 -21.38 7.01 9.85
CA HIS A 132 -20.18 6.43 10.42
C HIS A 132 -19.81 5.13 9.70
N PRO A 133 -18.54 4.88 9.39
CA PRO A 133 -18.13 3.59 8.86
C PRO A 133 -18.29 2.49 9.91
N VAL A 134 -19.19 1.53 9.63
CA VAL A 134 -19.34 0.29 10.41
C VAL A 134 -18.59 -0.83 9.72
N ILE A 135 -17.53 -1.34 10.36
CA ILE A 135 -16.61 -2.33 9.79
C ILE A 135 -16.84 -3.67 10.51
N TYR A 136 -17.24 -4.68 9.73
CA TYR A 136 -17.28 -6.06 10.20
C TYR A 136 -15.86 -6.66 10.16
N VAL A 137 -15.30 -6.95 11.33
CA VAL A 137 -14.02 -7.63 11.47
C VAL A 137 -14.25 -9.13 11.40
N ARG A 138 -13.78 -9.75 10.32
CA ARG A 138 -13.82 -11.19 10.08
C ARG A 138 -12.51 -11.86 10.47
N ARG A 139 -12.59 -13.16 10.73
CA ARG A 139 -11.46 -14.04 10.98
C ARG A 139 -11.83 -15.47 10.56
N ASP A 140 -10.83 -16.28 10.30
CA ASP A 140 -11.00 -17.69 9.92
C ASP A 140 -11.87 -18.46 10.93
N GLU A 141 -12.77 -19.29 10.41
CA GLU A 141 -13.73 -20.05 11.21
C GLU A 141 -13.03 -20.99 12.18
N HIS A 142 -11.99 -21.72 11.74
CA HIS A 142 -11.27 -22.66 12.58
C HIS A 142 -10.54 -21.95 13.73
N ASP A 143 -10.00 -20.76 13.47
CA ASP A 143 -9.33 -19.97 14.51
C ASP A 143 -10.29 -19.44 15.56
N LEU A 144 -11.47 -18.99 15.15
CA LEU A 144 -12.52 -18.55 16.08
C LEU A 144 -13.09 -19.74 16.86
N GLN A 145 -13.27 -20.88 16.21
CA GLN A 145 -13.77 -22.10 16.84
C GLN A 145 -12.85 -22.54 17.99
N ARG A 146 -11.52 -22.54 17.79
CA ARG A 146 -10.52 -22.86 18.83
C ARG A 146 -10.65 -21.97 20.07
N LEU A 147 -11.09 -20.72 19.91
CA LEU A 147 -11.29 -19.78 21.02
C LEU A 147 -12.65 -19.93 21.73
N SER A 148 -13.62 -20.60 21.09
CA SER A 148 -15.01 -20.69 21.55
C SER A 148 -15.30 -21.88 22.47
N GLY A 149 -14.43 -22.90 22.49
CA GLY A 149 -14.63 -24.15 23.24
C GLY A 149 -15.88 -24.97 22.84
N THR A 150 -16.56 -24.61 21.75
CA THR A 150 -17.82 -25.22 21.29
C THR A 150 -17.56 -26.33 20.26
N THR A 151 -18.48 -27.29 20.12
CA THR A 151 -18.39 -28.32 19.08
C THR A 151 -18.38 -27.71 17.66
N PRO A 152 -17.62 -28.30 16.70
CA PRO A 152 -17.47 -27.75 15.36
C PRO A 152 -18.81 -27.43 14.67
N ASP A 153 -19.74 -28.39 14.65
CA ASP A 153 -21.02 -28.24 13.94
C ASP A 153 -21.90 -27.13 14.51
N LYS A 154 -21.91 -27.00 15.86
CA LYS A 154 -22.69 -25.96 16.53
C LYS A 154 -22.07 -24.59 16.29
N PHE A 155 -20.74 -24.50 16.31
CA PHE A 155 -20.04 -23.26 16.02
C PHE A 155 -20.28 -22.80 14.58
N SER A 156 -20.22 -23.71 13.61
CA SER A 156 -20.41 -23.39 12.19
C SER A 156 -21.80 -22.80 11.90
N ARG A 157 -22.86 -23.37 12.48
CA ARG A 157 -24.21 -22.78 12.39
C ARG A 157 -24.32 -21.38 12.99
N ILE A 158 -23.66 -21.16 14.14
CA ILE A 158 -23.63 -19.83 14.77
C ILE A 158 -22.85 -18.86 13.89
N PHE A 159 -21.73 -19.30 13.34
CA PHE A 159 -20.87 -18.51 12.46
C PHE A 159 -21.62 -18.03 11.21
N GLU A 160 -22.37 -18.91 10.54
CA GLU A 160 -23.20 -18.55 9.38
C GLU A 160 -24.29 -17.53 9.73
N ILE A 161 -25.02 -17.73 10.83
CA ILE A 161 -26.09 -16.81 11.27
C ILE A 161 -25.52 -15.43 11.59
N VAL A 162 -24.38 -15.38 12.28
CA VAL A 162 -23.74 -14.12 12.68
C VAL A 162 -23.13 -13.40 11.48
N ASN A 163 -22.55 -14.13 10.52
CA ASN A 163 -22.09 -13.56 9.25
C ASN A 163 -23.25 -12.91 8.49
N ALA A 164 -24.35 -13.63 8.29
CA ALA A 164 -25.53 -13.08 7.63
C ALA A 164 -26.09 -11.86 8.37
N PHE A 165 -26.04 -11.86 9.71
CA PHE A 165 -26.45 -10.70 10.51
C PHE A 165 -25.58 -9.47 10.22
N PHE A 166 -24.25 -9.56 10.39
CA PHE A 166 -23.37 -8.41 10.21
C PHE A 166 -23.29 -7.95 8.75
N GLU A 167 -23.34 -8.86 7.78
CA GLU A 167 -23.43 -8.52 6.36
C GLU A 167 -24.64 -7.63 6.05
N SER A 168 -25.76 -7.85 6.75
CA SER A 168 -26.98 -7.07 6.55
C SER A 168 -26.96 -5.65 7.15
N CYS A 169 -26.03 -5.32 8.06
CA CYS A 169 -26.07 -4.06 8.82
C CYS A 169 -24.76 -3.28 8.91
N THR A 170 -23.69 -3.76 8.30
CA THR A 170 -22.38 -3.09 8.27
C THR A 170 -22.08 -2.52 6.88
N ASN A 171 -21.13 -1.59 6.78
CA ASN A 171 -20.78 -0.95 5.52
C ASN A 171 -19.60 -1.61 4.81
N PHE A 172 -18.66 -2.15 5.60
CA PHE A 172 -17.40 -2.70 5.13
C PHE A 172 -17.04 -4.01 5.82
N ASP A 173 -16.19 -4.80 5.18
CA ASP A 173 -15.60 -6.01 5.73
C ASP A 173 -14.08 -5.90 5.76
N PHE A 174 -13.48 -6.31 6.87
CA PHE A 174 -12.04 -6.43 7.02
C PHE A 174 -11.69 -7.82 7.53
N PHE A 175 -10.87 -8.57 6.77
CA PHE A 175 -10.38 -9.87 7.21
C PHE A 175 -9.10 -9.71 8.04
N ASN A 176 -9.15 -10.15 9.29
CA ASN A 176 -8.01 -10.20 10.16
C ASN A 176 -7.35 -11.58 10.09
N HIS A 177 -6.23 -11.68 9.37
CA HIS A 177 -5.48 -12.92 9.26
C HIS A 177 -4.91 -13.37 10.62
N THR A 178 -5.06 -14.64 10.92
CA THR A 178 -4.27 -15.26 11.99
C THR A 178 -2.85 -15.45 11.50
N GLN A 179 -1.90 -15.04 12.33
CA GLN A 179 -0.50 -15.13 11.98
C GLN A 179 0.09 -16.41 12.58
N SER A 180 0.00 -17.47 11.78
CA SER A 180 0.58 -18.79 12.08
C SER A 180 2.05 -18.67 12.46
N GLU A 181 2.52 -19.51 13.37
CA GLU A 181 3.95 -19.77 13.54
C GLU A 181 4.41 -20.61 12.35
N SER A 182 4.84 -19.94 11.27
CA SER A 182 5.46 -20.62 10.13
C SER A 182 6.75 -21.31 10.57
N GLN A 183 6.92 -22.58 10.21
CA GLN A 183 8.08 -23.41 10.55
C GLN A 183 9.38 -23.07 9.78
N SER A 184 9.33 -22.14 8.81
CA SER A 184 10.43 -21.89 7.86
C SER A 184 11.08 -20.50 7.94
N ALA A 185 10.64 -19.62 8.84
CA ALA A 185 11.26 -18.32 9.11
C ALA A 185 11.53 -18.19 10.61
N PRO A 186 12.61 -17.49 11.04
CA PRO A 186 12.82 -17.23 12.46
C PRO A 186 11.54 -16.63 13.04
N THR A 187 11.06 -17.19 14.15
CA THR A 187 9.79 -16.80 14.78
C THR A 187 9.80 -15.31 15.05
N LEU A 188 9.16 -14.54 14.17
CA LEU A 188 9.04 -13.10 14.32
C LEU A 188 8.38 -12.82 15.69
N PRO A 189 8.99 -11.96 16.53
CA PRO A 189 8.39 -11.56 17.79
C PRO A 189 6.93 -11.11 17.60
N ALA A 190 6.06 -11.43 18.56
CA ALA A 190 4.62 -11.21 18.46
C ALA A 190 4.20 -9.76 18.13
N TYR A 191 5.06 -8.77 18.42
CA TYR A 191 4.81 -7.37 18.06
C TYR A 191 5.14 -7.02 16.59
N LEU A 192 6.08 -7.71 15.93
CA LEU A 192 6.33 -7.52 14.48
C LEU A 192 5.19 -8.11 13.67
N LYS A 193 4.62 -9.21 14.16
CA LYS A 193 3.38 -9.77 13.66
C LYS A 193 2.27 -8.70 13.59
N LEU A 194 2.02 -7.99 14.69
CA LEU A 194 1.05 -6.88 14.74
C LEU A 194 1.31 -5.75 13.71
N LYS A 195 2.56 -5.52 13.30
CA LYS A 195 2.91 -4.44 12.38
C LYS A 195 2.40 -4.65 10.96
N GLU A 196 2.40 -5.90 10.48
CA GLU A 196 1.84 -6.21 9.18
C GLU A 196 0.32 -5.99 9.15
N THR A 197 -0.37 -6.43 10.21
CA THR A 197 -1.81 -6.17 10.40
C THR A 197 -2.09 -4.67 10.48
N GLU A 198 -1.26 -3.91 11.22
CA GLU A 198 -1.34 -2.45 11.29
C GLU A 198 -1.24 -1.81 9.90
N ARG A 199 -0.22 -2.16 9.11
CA ARG A 199 -0.02 -1.64 7.75
C ARG A 199 -1.26 -1.83 6.88
N VAL A 200 -1.76 -3.06 6.80
CA VAL A 200 -2.89 -3.42 5.93
C VAL A 200 -4.18 -2.74 6.41
N PHE A 201 -4.42 -2.72 7.72
CA PHE A 201 -5.64 -2.12 8.28
C PHE A 201 -5.65 -0.60 8.17
N VAL A 202 -4.53 0.08 8.43
CA VAL A 202 -4.43 1.54 8.28
C VAL A 202 -4.61 1.94 6.82
N ALA A 203 -4.02 1.21 5.87
CA ALA A 203 -4.22 1.44 4.44
C ALA A 203 -5.68 1.23 4.00
N PHE A 204 -6.40 0.29 4.63
CA PHE A 204 -7.83 0.12 4.43
C PHE A 204 -8.66 1.29 4.97
N LEU A 205 -8.34 1.79 6.18
CA LEU A 205 -8.99 2.98 6.73
C LEU A 205 -8.74 4.23 5.88
N GLN A 206 -7.52 4.41 5.35
CA GLN A 206 -7.21 5.51 4.44
C GLN A 206 -8.11 5.51 3.21
N ARG A 207 -8.38 4.33 2.63
CA ARG A 207 -9.32 4.18 1.50
C ARG A 207 -10.76 4.53 1.88
N ILE A 208 -11.22 4.13 3.07
CA ILE A 208 -12.56 4.48 3.57
C ILE A 208 -12.75 6.01 3.66
N PHE A 209 -11.69 6.75 4.03
CA PHE A 209 -11.72 8.21 4.15
C PHE A 209 -11.21 8.96 2.91
N GLY A 210 -10.94 8.26 1.79
CA GLY A 210 -10.51 8.90 0.54
C GLY A 210 -9.14 9.56 0.60
N ARG A 211 -8.27 9.10 1.49
CA ARG A 211 -6.89 9.56 1.56
C ARG A 211 -6.06 8.77 0.57
N ASP A 212 -5.32 9.48 -0.29
CA ASP A 212 -4.41 8.86 -1.26
C ASP A 212 -3.44 7.91 -0.55
N HIS A 213 -3.47 6.63 -0.95
CA HIS A 213 -2.51 5.60 -0.56
C HIS A 213 -1.68 5.22 -1.80
N ARG A 214 -0.96 6.20 -2.35
CA ARG A 214 -0.12 5.98 -3.54
C ARG A 214 1.23 5.42 -3.13
N GLN A 215 1.80 4.52 -3.93
CA GLN A 215 3.25 4.32 -3.93
C GLN A 215 3.86 5.64 -4.39
N VAL A 216 4.66 6.26 -3.52
CA VAL A 216 5.00 7.69 -3.61
C VAL A 216 5.75 8.05 -4.90
N PHE A 217 6.36 7.07 -5.59
CA PHE A 217 7.21 7.32 -6.76
C PHE A 217 6.82 6.56 -8.03
N SER A 218 5.85 5.64 -7.96
CA SER A 218 5.34 4.95 -9.15
C SER A 218 4.32 5.82 -9.89
N VAL A 219 4.19 5.59 -11.19
CA VAL A 219 3.20 6.28 -12.02
C VAL A 219 1.78 5.96 -11.57
N ASP A 220 0.83 6.89 -11.77
CA ASP A 220 -0.59 6.57 -11.61
C ASP A 220 -0.94 5.44 -12.59
N PRO A 221 -1.48 4.30 -12.12
CA PRO A 221 -1.85 3.20 -13.01
C PRO A 221 -2.88 3.60 -14.06
N PHE A 222 -3.68 4.64 -13.82
CA PHE A 222 -4.65 5.18 -14.78
C PHE A 222 -4.07 6.25 -15.72
N SER A 223 -2.77 6.52 -15.66
CA SER A 223 -2.10 7.43 -16.58
C SER A 223 -2.02 6.86 -18.00
N ARG A 224 -1.66 7.71 -18.96
CA ARG A 224 -1.45 7.33 -20.37
C ARG A 224 -0.04 6.83 -20.66
N SER A 225 0.65 6.37 -19.62
CA SER A 225 1.98 5.75 -19.68
C SER A 225 1.81 4.24 -19.66
N HIS A 226 2.55 3.48 -20.49
CA HIS A 226 2.49 2.01 -20.60
C HIS A 226 2.44 1.30 -19.23
N THR A 227 1.22 1.11 -18.73
CA THR A 227 0.91 0.57 -17.41
C THR A 227 0.19 -0.77 -17.56
N TYR A 228 0.40 -1.66 -16.61
CA TYR A 228 -0.06 -3.04 -16.69
C TYR A 228 -0.77 -3.47 -15.42
N ALA A 229 -1.78 -4.33 -15.57
CA ALA A 229 -2.54 -4.90 -14.47
C ALA A 229 -2.38 -6.43 -14.46
N LEU A 230 -1.76 -6.96 -13.39
CA LEU A 230 -1.56 -8.39 -13.22
C LEU A 230 -2.90 -9.09 -12.95
N GLN A 231 -3.32 -9.96 -13.85
CA GLN A 231 -4.55 -10.74 -13.77
C GLN A 231 -4.35 -11.93 -12.83
N VAL A 232 -5.07 -11.92 -11.71
CA VAL A 232 -5.04 -12.97 -10.69
C VAL A 232 -6.44 -13.55 -10.56
N PRO A 233 -6.73 -14.72 -11.15
CA PRO A 233 -8.02 -15.39 -10.98
C PRO A 233 -8.29 -15.77 -9.53
N VAL A 234 -9.54 -15.72 -9.08
CA VAL A 234 -9.94 -16.21 -7.73
C VAL A 234 -9.45 -17.65 -7.50
N ALA A 235 -9.58 -18.52 -8.50
CA ALA A 235 -9.12 -19.91 -8.44
C ALA A 235 -7.60 -20.06 -8.26
N TYR A 236 -6.79 -19.08 -8.66
CA TYR A 236 -5.35 -19.11 -8.40
C TYR A 236 -5.06 -19.00 -6.90
N LEU A 237 -5.80 -18.14 -6.19
CA LEU A 237 -5.66 -17.88 -4.76
C LEU A 237 -6.23 -18.98 -3.86
N ASP A 238 -7.01 -19.91 -4.43
CA ASP A 238 -7.52 -21.10 -3.74
C ASP A 238 -6.48 -22.26 -3.70
N LYS A 239 -5.35 -22.13 -4.40
CA LYS A 239 -4.31 -23.18 -4.42
C LYS A 239 -3.61 -23.32 -3.06
N PRO A 240 -3.26 -24.55 -2.63
CA PRO A 240 -2.59 -24.78 -1.35
C PRO A 240 -1.14 -24.25 -1.33
N GLU A 241 -0.45 -24.33 -2.47
CA GLU A 241 0.92 -23.82 -2.65
C GLU A 241 0.88 -22.59 -3.56
N LEU A 242 0.96 -21.42 -2.95
CA LEU A 242 0.90 -20.12 -3.61
C LEU A 242 2.30 -19.54 -3.78
N ASP A 243 2.68 -19.24 -5.02
CA ASP A 243 3.87 -18.44 -5.29
C ASP A 243 3.54 -16.96 -5.09
N LEU A 244 3.71 -16.48 -3.87
CA LEU A 244 3.45 -15.10 -3.49
C LEU A 244 4.45 -14.12 -4.10
N GLU A 245 5.66 -14.57 -4.49
CA GLU A 245 6.64 -13.71 -5.15
C GLU A 245 6.17 -13.30 -6.55
N SER A 246 5.42 -14.19 -7.22
CA SER A 246 4.85 -13.89 -8.54
C SER A 246 3.84 -12.72 -8.55
N LEU A 247 3.30 -12.34 -7.38
CA LEU A 247 2.43 -11.18 -7.22
C LEU A 247 3.19 -9.85 -7.30
N GLU A 248 4.52 -9.86 -7.14
CA GLU A 248 5.41 -8.70 -7.26
C GLU A 248 6.13 -8.67 -8.62
N SER A 249 5.40 -8.90 -9.71
CA SER A 249 5.95 -8.95 -11.08
C SER A 249 6.43 -7.59 -11.64
N GLY A 250 6.23 -6.49 -10.92
CA GLY A 250 6.47 -5.12 -11.39
C GLY A 250 5.29 -4.47 -12.11
N ALA A 251 4.14 -5.15 -12.19
CA ALA A 251 2.89 -4.57 -12.70
C ALA A 251 2.37 -3.43 -11.81
N ASP A 252 1.73 -2.43 -12.43
CA ASP A 252 1.29 -1.19 -11.77
C ASP A 252 0.01 -1.37 -10.93
N ALA A 253 -0.75 -2.44 -11.18
CA ALA A 253 -1.92 -2.85 -10.41
C ALA A 253 -2.10 -4.37 -10.42
N ILE A 254 -2.92 -4.90 -9.49
CA ILE A 254 -3.40 -6.28 -9.52
C ILE A 254 -4.90 -6.26 -9.84
N THR A 255 -5.33 -7.07 -10.79
CA THR A 255 -6.75 -7.34 -11.07
C THR A 255 -7.14 -8.70 -10.52
N LEU A 256 -7.96 -8.74 -9.48
CA LEU A 256 -8.61 -9.96 -9.01
C LEU A 256 -9.77 -10.29 -9.94
N VAL A 257 -9.62 -11.35 -10.74
CA VAL A 257 -10.61 -11.76 -11.75
C VAL A 257 -11.60 -12.75 -11.13
N VAL A 258 -12.86 -12.33 -11.06
CA VAL A 258 -14.00 -13.13 -10.56
C VAL A 258 -14.81 -13.61 -11.76
N GLN A 259 -14.73 -14.91 -12.05
CA GLN A 259 -15.39 -15.49 -13.21
C GLN A 259 -16.89 -15.74 -12.95
N PRO A 260 -17.73 -15.88 -13.99
CA PRO A 260 -19.16 -16.13 -13.80
C PRO A 260 -19.47 -17.36 -12.93
N GLU A 261 -18.65 -18.41 -13.03
CA GLU A 261 -18.75 -19.62 -12.18
C GLU A 261 -18.51 -19.33 -10.70
N ASP A 262 -17.61 -18.40 -10.37
CA ASP A 262 -17.33 -17.99 -8.99
C ASP A 262 -18.53 -17.25 -8.38
N ILE A 263 -19.23 -16.46 -9.19
CA ILE A 263 -20.35 -15.62 -8.76
C ILE A 263 -21.50 -16.45 -8.19
N THR A 264 -21.74 -17.63 -8.77
CA THR A 264 -22.79 -18.56 -8.31
C THR A 264 -22.44 -19.29 -7.01
N SER A 265 -21.20 -19.17 -6.53
CA SER A 265 -20.76 -19.82 -5.29
C SER A 265 -21.41 -19.20 -4.05
N THR A 266 -22.00 -20.05 -3.21
CA THR A 266 -22.53 -19.63 -1.90
C THR A 266 -21.46 -19.07 -0.96
N LYS A 267 -20.17 -19.35 -1.23
CA LYS A 267 -19.02 -18.88 -0.45
C LYS A 267 -18.25 -17.72 -1.09
N LEU A 268 -18.78 -17.08 -2.13
CA LEU A 268 -18.09 -15.99 -2.84
C LEU A 268 -17.64 -14.88 -1.88
N THR A 269 -18.53 -14.40 -0.99
CA THR A 269 -18.19 -13.35 -0.03
C THR A 269 -17.01 -13.72 0.85
N GLU A 270 -17.01 -14.94 1.40
CA GLU A 270 -15.92 -15.44 2.24
C GLU A 270 -14.59 -15.51 1.48
N LYS A 271 -14.63 -16.04 0.25
CA LYS A 271 -13.46 -16.11 -0.63
C LYS A 271 -12.90 -14.71 -0.95
N LEU A 272 -13.75 -13.79 -1.43
CA LEU A 272 -13.33 -12.44 -1.81
C LEU A 272 -12.70 -11.68 -0.63
N VAL A 273 -13.34 -11.73 0.54
CA VAL A 273 -12.84 -11.05 1.75
C VAL A 273 -11.44 -11.57 2.12
N ARG A 274 -11.24 -12.89 2.08
CA ARG A 274 -9.95 -13.53 2.37
C ARG A 274 -8.90 -13.22 1.30
N HIS A 275 -9.27 -13.28 0.02
CA HIS A 275 -8.35 -13.10 -1.11
C HIS A 275 -7.87 -11.66 -1.25
N ILE A 276 -8.75 -10.67 -1.10
CA ILE A 276 -8.31 -9.26 -1.10
C ILE A 276 -7.40 -8.98 0.09
N ALA A 277 -7.68 -9.54 1.26
CA ALA A 277 -6.80 -9.40 2.41
C ALA A 277 -5.41 -10.02 2.17
N LEU A 278 -5.36 -11.19 1.53
CA LEU A 278 -4.10 -11.84 1.11
C LEU A 278 -3.33 -10.98 0.10
N LEU A 279 -4.00 -10.45 -0.93
CA LEU A 279 -3.37 -9.56 -1.92
C LEU A 279 -2.81 -8.29 -1.28
N ARG A 280 -3.55 -7.64 -0.38
CA ARG A 280 -3.06 -6.43 0.35
C ARG A 280 -1.89 -6.74 1.28
N LYS A 281 -1.83 -7.98 1.79
CA LYS A 281 -0.74 -8.44 2.64
C LYS A 281 0.56 -8.58 1.84
N HIS A 282 0.48 -9.14 0.63
CA HIS A 282 1.65 -9.47 -0.19
C HIS A 282 1.94 -8.51 -1.35
N SER A 283 1.10 -7.49 -1.54
CA SER A 283 1.30 -6.49 -2.57
C SER A 283 1.11 -5.08 -2.04
N ARG A 284 1.80 -4.14 -2.70
CA ARG A 284 1.75 -2.70 -2.42
C ARG A 284 0.98 -1.94 -3.49
N VAL A 285 0.60 -2.58 -4.60
CA VAL A 285 -0.04 -1.88 -5.73
C VAL A 285 -1.56 -1.83 -5.57
N PRO A 286 -2.26 -0.92 -6.27
CA PRO A 286 -3.71 -0.87 -6.26
C PRO A 286 -4.35 -2.20 -6.69
N ILE A 287 -5.45 -2.56 -6.03
CA ILE A 287 -6.26 -3.75 -6.34
C ILE A 287 -7.52 -3.32 -7.08
N ILE A 288 -7.63 -3.80 -8.31
CA ILE A 288 -8.82 -3.76 -9.15
C ILE A 288 -9.56 -5.09 -8.96
N VAL A 289 -10.87 -5.05 -8.79
CA VAL A 289 -11.68 -6.29 -8.82
C VAL A 289 -12.48 -6.30 -10.10
N ASP A 290 -12.25 -7.33 -10.91
CA ASP A 290 -12.94 -7.53 -12.17
C ASP A 290 -14.02 -8.58 -12.00
N VAL A 291 -15.28 -8.15 -12.00
CA VAL A 291 -16.43 -9.05 -11.92
C VAL A 291 -16.95 -9.27 -13.33
N SER A 292 -16.71 -10.47 -13.87
CA SER A 292 -17.15 -10.83 -15.21
C SER A 292 -18.67 -10.76 -15.32
N ALA A 293 -19.16 -10.08 -16.36
CA ALA A 293 -20.58 -10.03 -16.67
C ALA A 293 -21.12 -11.44 -16.96
N PRO A 294 -22.34 -11.75 -16.53
CA PRO A 294 -22.87 -13.07 -16.77
C PRO A 294 -23.49 -13.23 -18.17
N HIS A 295 -23.52 -14.46 -18.67
CA HIS A 295 -24.08 -14.79 -20.00
C HIS A 295 -25.61 -15.00 -20.02
N SER A 296 -26.31 -14.85 -18.87
CA SER A 296 -27.75 -15.16 -18.74
C SER A 296 -28.47 -14.17 -17.81
N THR A 297 -29.81 -14.23 -17.73
CA THR A 297 -30.63 -13.27 -16.95
C THR A 297 -30.77 -13.63 -15.46
N HIS A 298 -30.74 -14.92 -15.10
CA HIS A 298 -30.81 -15.36 -13.69
C HIS A 298 -29.59 -14.95 -12.87
N SER A 299 -28.48 -14.69 -13.54
CA SER A 299 -27.19 -14.34 -12.98
C SER A 299 -26.99 -12.82 -12.79
N THR A 300 -27.93 -11.98 -13.23
CA THR A 300 -27.89 -10.53 -12.98
C THR A 300 -28.02 -10.20 -11.49
N PHE A 301 -28.87 -10.91 -10.75
CA PHE A 301 -28.98 -10.69 -9.29
C PHE A 301 -27.69 -11.05 -8.56
N ASP A 302 -27.09 -12.20 -8.88
CA ASP A 302 -25.84 -12.62 -8.27
C ASP A 302 -24.68 -11.71 -8.67
N TYR A 303 -24.69 -11.17 -9.89
CA TYR A 303 -23.77 -10.11 -10.33
C TYR A 303 -23.90 -8.85 -9.48
N HIS A 304 -25.11 -8.34 -9.26
CA HIS A 304 -25.35 -7.16 -8.40
C HIS A 304 -24.87 -7.40 -6.97
N LYS A 305 -25.15 -8.61 -6.44
CA LYS A 305 -24.68 -9.03 -5.11
C LYS A 305 -23.15 -9.11 -5.05
N ALA A 306 -22.49 -9.65 -6.08
CA ALA A 306 -21.04 -9.72 -6.14
C ALA A 306 -20.40 -8.31 -6.14
N LEU A 307 -20.95 -7.37 -6.91
CA LEU A 307 -20.53 -5.97 -6.91
C LEU A 307 -20.74 -5.31 -5.53
N ALA A 308 -21.91 -5.51 -4.92
CA ALA A 308 -22.23 -5.02 -3.58
C ALA A 308 -21.24 -5.52 -2.53
N THR A 309 -20.96 -6.83 -2.55
CA THR A 309 -19.99 -7.48 -1.68
C THR A 309 -18.61 -6.89 -1.88
N THR A 310 -18.20 -6.68 -3.12
CA THR A 310 -16.87 -6.18 -3.47
C THR A 310 -16.66 -4.75 -2.97
N LEU A 311 -17.66 -3.87 -3.08
CA LEU A 311 -17.58 -2.50 -2.56
C LEU A 311 -17.33 -2.46 -1.03
N ARG A 312 -17.81 -3.47 -0.29
CA ARG A 312 -17.56 -3.57 1.16
C ARG A 312 -16.09 -3.83 1.49
N LEU A 313 -15.31 -4.30 0.53
CA LEU A 313 -13.87 -4.56 0.68
C LEU A 313 -13.02 -3.32 0.36
N ALA A 314 -13.65 -2.23 -0.10
CA ALA A 314 -13.04 -0.97 -0.49
C ALA A 314 -11.85 -1.16 -1.47
N PRO A 315 -12.02 -1.84 -2.61
CA PRO A 315 -10.95 -1.97 -3.61
C PRO A 315 -10.59 -0.60 -4.19
N ASP A 316 -9.41 -0.51 -4.81
CA ASP A 316 -8.97 0.74 -5.44
C ASP A 316 -9.79 1.02 -6.71
N ALA A 317 -10.19 -0.03 -7.44
CA ALA A 317 -11.18 0.05 -8.51
C ALA A 317 -12.05 -1.20 -8.61
N LEU A 318 -13.22 -1.06 -9.23
CA LEU A 318 -14.19 -2.11 -9.51
C LEU A 318 -14.66 -1.99 -10.96
N THR A 319 -14.72 -3.11 -11.69
CA THR A 319 -15.30 -3.14 -13.03
C THR A 319 -16.82 -3.27 -12.98
N CYS A 320 -17.50 -2.63 -13.94
CA CYS A 320 -18.94 -2.74 -14.12
C CYS A 320 -19.27 -2.84 -15.61
N CYS A 321 -20.00 -3.88 -16.00
CA CYS A 321 -20.45 -4.02 -17.38
C CYS A 321 -21.53 -2.99 -17.72
N LEU A 322 -21.31 -2.22 -18.78
CA LEU A 322 -22.22 -1.16 -19.20
C LEU A 322 -23.46 -1.69 -19.94
N GLU A 323 -23.41 -2.92 -20.46
CA GLU A 323 -24.50 -3.54 -21.21
C GLU A 323 -25.54 -4.24 -20.30
N CYS A 324 -25.19 -4.52 -19.04
CA CYS A 324 -26.03 -5.36 -18.17
C CYS A 324 -27.23 -4.62 -17.56
N ASP A 325 -27.05 -3.39 -17.05
CA ASP A 325 -28.13 -2.61 -16.42
C ASP A 325 -27.75 -1.12 -16.28
N HIS A 326 -28.55 -0.22 -16.87
CA HIS A 326 -28.35 1.23 -16.76
C HIS A 326 -28.65 1.79 -15.35
N GLY A 327 -29.53 1.16 -14.57
CA GLY A 327 -29.86 1.58 -13.20
C GLY A 327 -28.75 1.26 -12.20
N LEU A 328 -28.05 0.15 -12.42
CA LEU A 328 -26.97 -0.36 -11.58
C LEU A 328 -25.82 0.65 -11.46
N LEU A 329 -25.42 1.29 -12.57
CA LEU A 329 -24.30 2.22 -12.57
C LEU A 329 -24.56 3.44 -11.68
N SER A 330 -25.79 3.96 -11.72
CA SER A 330 -26.21 5.08 -10.86
C SER A 330 -26.18 4.68 -9.37
N GLU A 331 -26.59 3.46 -9.05
CA GLU A 331 -26.56 2.92 -7.70
C GLU A 331 -25.13 2.65 -7.21
N LEU A 332 -24.25 2.14 -8.08
CA LEU A 332 -22.82 1.97 -7.78
C LEU A 332 -22.16 3.31 -7.48
N LYS A 333 -22.38 4.33 -8.31
CA LYS A 333 -21.85 5.68 -8.06
C LYS A 333 -22.26 6.24 -6.71
N PHE A 334 -23.52 6.05 -6.34
CA PHE A 334 -24.00 6.52 -5.04
C PHE A 334 -23.34 5.78 -3.86
N THR A 335 -22.96 4.52 -4.05
CA THR A 335 -22.51 3.62 -2.97
C THR A 335 -21.00 3.34 -2.98
N LYS A 336 -20.26 3.72 -4.04
CA LYS A 336 -18.85 3.38 -4.27
C LYS A 336 -17.87 3.93 -3.24
N GLY A 337 -18.26 4.98 -2.52
CA GLY A 337 -17.34 5.69 -1.62
C GLY A 337 -16.23 6.36 -2.42
N TYR A 338 -15.01 5.85 -2.29
CA TYR A 338 -13.80 6.30 -3.00
C TYR A 338 -13.23 5.26 -3.97
N THR A 339 -13.87 4.09 -4.11
CA THR A 339 -13.51 3.10 -5.13
C THR A 339 -13.78 3.68 -6.52
N LYS A 340 -12.81 3.59 -7.45
CA LYS A 340 -13.01 3.96 -8.86
C LYS A 340 -13.87 2.92 -9.59
N ILE A 341 -14.75 3.35 -10.48
CA ILE A 341 -15.56 2.49 -11.35
C ILE A 341 -14.98 2.49 -12.75
N ILE A 342 -14.63 1.30 -13.24
CA ILE A 342 -14.20 1.05 -14.62
C ILE A 342 -15.39 0.50 -15.40
N GLY A 343 -15.98 1.30 -16.28
CA GLY A 343 -17.06 0.86 -17.16
C GLY A 343 -16.51 -0.05 -18.25
N THR A 344 -17.02 -1.28 -18.39
CA THR A 344 -16.51 -2.26 -19.35
C THR A 344 -17.46 -2.46 -20.51
N LEU A 345 -16.90 -2.51 -21.72
CA LEU A 345 -17.59 -2.82 -22.98
C LEU A 345 -16.79 -3.88 -23.73
N HIS A 346 -17.45 -4.91 -24.23
CA HIS A 346 -16.82 -5.96 -25.02
C HIS A 346 -17.44 -6.01 -26.41
N ASN A 347 -16.60 -5.95 -27.44
CA ASN A 347 -17.03 -6.07 -28.83
C ASN A 347 -16.60 -7.45 -29.37
N PRO A 348 -17.48 -8.16 -30.10
CA PRO A 348 -17.14 -9.45 -30.73
C PRO A 348 -16.24 -9.29 -31.96
N ILE A 349 -15.84 -8.05 -32.29
CA ILE A 349 -14.98 -7.71 -33.41
C ILE A 349 -13.76 -6.93 -32.90
N PRO A 350 -12.66 -6.89 -33.66
CA PRO A 350 -11.46 -6.16 -33.24
C PRO A 350 -11.73 -4.67 -33.04
N ILE A 351 -11.09 -4.07 -32.04
CA ILE A 351 -11.18 -2.62 -31.79
C ILE A 351 -10.59 -1.84 -32.97
N GLY A 352 -11.24 -0.73 -33.32
CA GLY A 352 -10.80 0.16 -34.39
C GLY A 352 -11.22 -0.31 -35.79
N SER A 353 -11.93 -1.43 -35.91
CA SER A 353 -12.45 -1.94 -37.19
C SER A 353 -13.66 -1.18 -37.74
N GLN A 354 -14.39 -0.43 -36.90
CA GLN A 354 -15.57 0.33 -37.27
C GLN A 354 -15.47 1.79 -36.84
N ALA A 355 -15.73 2.72 -37.76
CA ALA A 355 -15.70 4.16 -37.48
C ALA A 355 -16.74 4.59 -36.42
N ALA A 356 -17.90 3.92 -36.38
CA ALA A 356 -18.95 4.20 -35.40
C ALA A 356 -18.56 3.88 -33.94
N MET A 357 -17.51 3.07 -33.73
CA MET A 357 -17.04 2.71 -32.38
C MET A 357 -16.55 3.95 -31.62
N LEU A 358 -15.92 4.89 -32.30
CA LEU A 358 -15.44 6.13 -31.69
C LEU A 358 -16.60 6.97 -31.16
N SER A 359 -17.67 7.15 -31.95
CA SER A 359 -18.86 7.89 -31.51
C SER A 359 -19.54 7.21 -30.33
N THR A 360 -19.73 5.88 -30.37
CA THR A 360 -20.37 5.13 -29.28
C THR A 360 -19.58 5.25 -27.99
N VAL A 361 -18.26 5.05 -28.01
CA VAL A 361 -17.44 5.16 -26.80
C VAL A 361 -17.39 6.59 -26.29
N THR A 362 -17.39 7.59 -27.18
CA THR A 362 -17.43 9.01 -26.79
C THR A 362 -18.75 9.37 -26.12
N GLU A 363 -19.88 8.92 -26.66
CA GLU A 363 -21.20 9.11 -26.06
C GLU A 363 -21.29 8.41 -24.70
N LEU A 364 -20.87 7.14 -24.63
CA LEU A 364 -20.82 6.40 -23.36
C LEU A 364 -19.90 7.09 -22.35
N SER A 365 -18.77 7.67 -22.73
CA SER A 365 -17.90 8.37 -21.79
C SER A 365 -18.55 9.60 -21.15
N ARG A 366 -19.37 10.33 -21.93
CA ARG A 366 -20.10 11.51 -21.45
C ARG A 366 -21.29 11.11 -20.58
N ASP A 367 -22.00 10.05 -20.97
CA ASP A 367 -23.25 9.65 -20.33
C ASP A 367 -23.05 8.70 -19.14
N SER A 368 -21.96 7.92 -19.12
CA SER A 368 -21.74 6.88 -18.12
C SER A 368 -21.15 7.39 -16.81
N GLU A 369 -20.64 8.63 -16.72
CA GLU A 369 -19.86 9.21 -15.59
C GLU A 369 -18.94 8.19 -14.86
N CYS A 370 -18.31 7.27 -15.61
CA CYS A 370 -17.34 6.33 -15.06
C CYS A 370 -16.02 7.04 -14.73
N ASP A 371 -15.22 6.49 -13.82
CA ASP A 371 -13.89 7.05 -13.52
C ASP A 371 -12.85 6.62 -14.57
N ALA A 372 -13.12 5.53 -15.29
CA ALA A 372 -12.37 5.06 -16.47
C ALA A 372 -13.24 4.14 -17.34
N LEU A 373 -12.85 3.93 -18.59
CA LEU A 373 -13.50 2.97 -19.49
C LEU A 373 -12.54 1.86 -19.92
N ARG A 374 -13.05 0.64 -20.03
CA ARG A 374 -12.35 -0.51 -20.62
C ARG A 374 -13.12 -1.03 -21.80
N VAL A 375 -12.57 -0.88 -23.00
CA VAL A 375 -13.16 -1.38 -24.24
C VAL A 375 -12.31 -2.54 -24.72
N THR A 376 -12.93 -3.68 -24.96
CA THR A 376 -12.26 -4.88 -25.46
C THR A 376 -12.83 -5.31 -26.81
N GLY A 377 -12.02 -5.96 -27.63
CA GLY A 377 -12.41 -6.56 -28.90
C GLY A 377 -11.85 -7.97 -29.06
N GLU A 378 -12.26 -8.72 -30.07
CA GLU A 378 -11.67 -10.04 -30.37
C GLU A 378 -10.86 -9.97 -31.68
N ALA A 379 -9.56 -10.23 -31.61
CA ALA A 379 -8.71 -10.27 -32.81
C ALA A 379 -8.74 -11.65 -33.45
N ILE A 380 -8.93 -11.70 -34.78
CA ILE A 380 -8.81 -12.91 -35.60
C ILE A 380 -7.47 -12.98 -36.36
N SER A 381 -6.78 -11.86 -36.50
CA SER A 381 -5.42 -11.80 -37.05
C SER A 381 -4.53 -10.78 -36.30
N PRO A 382 -3.20 -10.97 -36.31
CA PRO A 382 -2.27 -10.06 -35.62
C PRO A 382 -2.33 -8.61 -36.12
N ASP A 383 -2.59 -8.38 -37.40
CA ASP A 383 -2.60 -7.04 -38.01
C ASP A 383 -3.72 -6.13 -37.47
N GLN A 384 -4.78 -6.73 -36.93
CA GLN A 384 -5.92 -5.98 -36.39
C GLN A 384 -5.59 -5.25 -35.08
N ASN A 385 -4.46 -5.57 -34.44
CA ASN A 385 -4.01 -4.87 -33.25
C ASN A 385 -3.51 -3.46 -33.55
N TYR A 386 -3.03 -3.17 -34.77
CA TYR A 386 -2.60 -1.82 -35.15
C TYR A 386 -3.77 -0.84 -35.12
N ALA A 387 -4.96 -1.27 -35.57
CA ALA A 387 -6.18 -0.48 -35.49
C ALA A 387 -6.59 -0.22 -34.03
N CYS A 388 -6.44 -1.20 -33.14
CA CYS A 388 -6.69 -1.04 -31.71
C CYS A 388 -5.75 0.00 -31.07
N LEU A 389 -4.46 -0.05 -31.40
CA LEU A 389 -3.46 0.90 -30.88
C LEU A 389 -3.70 2.32 -31.40
N SER A 390 -4.02 2.48 -32.68
CA SER A 390 -4.40 3.77 -33.26
C SER A 390 -5.66 4.32 -32.58
N PHE A 391 -6.69 3.49 -32.45
CA PHE A 391 -7.93 3.86 -31.76
C PHE A 391 -7.67 4.33 -30.33
N SER A 392 -6.84 3.61 -29.57
CA SER A 392 -6.42 3.96 -28.21
C SER A 392 -5.78 5.36 -28.13
N HIS A 393 -4.91 5.67 -29.10
CA HIS A 393 -4.25 6.97 -29.18
C HIS A 393 -5.24 8.09 -29.49
N ASP A 394 -6.06 7.90 -30.54
CA ASP A 394 -7.00 8.91 -31.03
C ASP A 394 -8.04 9.25 -29.95
N ILE A 395 -8.62 8.22 -29.33
CA ILE A 395 -9.64 8.40 -28.30
C ILE A 395 -9.03 8.94 -27.01
N GLY A 396 -7.79 8.56 -26.69
CA GLY A 396 -7.05 9.10 -25.57
C GLY A 396 -6.94 10.62 -25.69
N THR A 397 -6.60 11.17 -26.84
CA THR A 397 -6.50 12.65 -26.99
C THR A 397 -7.84 13.37 -26.85
N THR A 398 -8.95 12.67 -27.07
CA THR A 398 -10.31 13.24 -27.07
C THR A 398 -11.01 13.13 -25.70
N LEU A 399 -10.80 12.03 -24.97
CA LEU A 399 -11.49 11.78 -23.70
C LEU A 399 -10.79 12.42 -22.51
N GLU A 400 -11.58 12.90 -21.56
CA GLU A 400 -11.07 13.41 -20.27
C GLU A 400 -10.75 12.29 -19.29
N ILE A 401 -11.47 11.17 -19.37
CA ILE A 401 -11.27 10.00 -18.50
C ILE A 401 -10.25 9.01 -19.09
N PRO A 402 -9.53 8.25 -18.26
CA PRO A 402 -8.67 7.15 -18.69
C PRO A 402 -9.43 6.08 -19.50
N ILE A 403 -8.77 5.54 -20.52
CA ILE A 403 -9.31 4.48 -21.37
C ILE A 403 -8.32 3.32 -21.52
N ILE A 404 -8.84 2.12 -21.34
CA ILE A 404 -8.14 0.84 -21.40
C ILE A 404 -8.66 0.11 -22.63
N THR A 405 -7.80 -0.16 -23.61
CA THR A 405 -8.20 -0.79 -24.88
C THR A 405 -7.23 -1.90 -25.25
N TYR A 406 -7.78 -3.07 -25.54
CA TYR A 406 -7.00 -4.20 -26.07
C TYR A 406 -7.94 -5.20 -26.76
N ASN A 407 -7.39 -5.97 -27.69
CA ASN A 407 -8.03 -7.16 -28.23
C ASN A 407 -7.67 -8.38 -27.36
N THR A 408 -8.66 -9.25 -27.13
CA THR A 408 -8.52 -10.51 -26.41
C THR A 408 -8.08 -11.64 -27.35
N GLY A 409 -7.77 -12.79 -26.76
CA GLY A 409 -7.39 -14.01 -27.48
C GLY A 409 -5.91 -14.05 -27.91
N PRO A 410 -5.43 -15.19 -28.44
CA PRO A 410 -4.03 -15.37 -28.80
C PRO A 410 -3.54 -14.38 -29.86
N MET A 411 -4.43 -13.95 -30.76
CA MET A 411 -4.10 -12.97 -31.80
C MET A 411 -4.11 -11.53 -31.28
N GLY A 412 -4.63 -11.27 -30.08
CA GLY A 412 -4.72 -9.93 -29.47
C GLY A 412 -3.46 -9.46 -28.75
N ARG A 413 -2.45 -10.32 -28.59
CA ARG A 413 -1.26 -10.10 -27.73
C ARG A 413 -0.51 -8.80 -28.02
N VAL A 414 -0.43 -8.37 -29.29
CA VAL A 414 0.25 -7.12 -29.67
C VAL A 414 -0.40 -5.90 -29.01
N SER A 415 -1.74 -5.83 -28.99
CA SER A 415 -2.47 -4.73 -28.36
C SER A 415 -2.30 -4.71 -26.84
N ILE A 416 -2.07 -5.86 -26.21
CA ILE A 416 -1.78 -5.99 -24.79
C ILE A 416 -0.36 -5.50 -24.50
N CYS A 417 0.64 -6.00 -25.23
CA CYS A 417 2.05 -5.62 -25.04
C CYS A 417 2.26 -4.11 -25.18
N LEU A 418 1.69 -3.51 -26.23
CA LEU A 418 1.94 -2.11 -26.59
C LEU A 418 0.83 -1.16 -26.10
N GLY A 419 -0.15 -1.68 -25.36
CA GLY A 419 -1.25 -0.88 -24.82
C GLY A 419 -0.75 0.11 -23.76
N ARG A 420 -1.41 1.27 -23.69
CA ARG A 420 -0.93 2.39 -22.90
C ARG A 420 -1.41 2.40 -21.46
N THR A 421 -2.62 1.92 -21.16
CA THR A 421 -3.20 2.09 -19.83
C THR A 421 -3.75 0.76 -19.33
N LEU A 422 -3.27 0.29 -18.18
CA LEU A 422 -3.71 -0.94 -17.49
C LEU A 422 -3.89 -2.16 -18.40
N SER A 423 -2.97 -2.39 -19.34
CA SER A 423 -3.00 -3.59 -20.18
C SER A 423 -2.92 -4.87 -19.33
N PRO A 424 -3.75 -5.90 -19.60
CA PRO A 424 -3.81 -7.08 -18.76
C PRO A 424 -2.60 -7.99 -19.00
N VAL A 425 -1.81 -8.24 -17.96
CA VAL A 425 -0.71 -9.22 -17.98
C VAL A 425 -1.01 -10.39 -17.06
N VAL A 426 -0.55 -11.58 -17.39
CA VAL A 426 -0.82 -12.80 -16.61
C VAL A 426 0.36 -13.19 -15.72
N LEU A 427 0.07 -14.00 -14.71
CA LEU A 427 1.09 -14.64 -13.87
C LEU A 427 2.01 -15.53 -14.74
N PRO A 428 3.30 -15.70 -14.38
CA PRO A 428 4.21 -16.57 -15.12
C PRO A 428 3.69 -18.01 -15.28
N SER A 429 3.03 -18.54 -14.25
CA SER A 429 2.40 -19.87 -14.30
C SER A 429 1.23 -20.00 -15.28
N LEU A 430 0.75 -18.87 -15.82
CA LEU A 430 -0.37 -18.78 -16.76
C LEU A 430 0.06 -18.23 -18.13
N GLN A 431 1.37 -18.19 -18.42
CA GLN A 431 1.94 -17.61 -19.65
C GLN A 431 1.30 -18.13 -20.95
N GLU A 432 0.87 -19.40 -20.99
CA GLU A 432 0.22 -19.99 -22.17
C GLU A 432 -1.12 -19.34 -22.52
N THR A 433 -1.76 -18.70 -21.52
CA THR A 433 -3.07 -18.07 -21.66
C THR A 433 -3.01 -16.57 -21.96
N GLY A 434 -1.83 -15.96 -21.99
CA GLY A 434 -1.71 -14.50 -22.13
C GLY A 434 -0.29 -13.98 -22.37
N VAL A 435 -0.05 -12.76 -21.90
CA VAL A 435 1.25 -12.08 -21.96
C VAL A 435 1.70 -11.81 -20.53
N THR A 436 2.90 -12.24 -20.16
CA THR A 436 3.50 -11.93 -18.87
C THR A 436 4.03 -10.50 -18.84
N MET A 437 4.22 -9.94 -17.64
CA MET A 437 4.82 -8.61 -17.49
C MET A 437 6.19 -8.51 -18.17
N HIS A 438 7.01 -9.56 -18.02
CA HIS A 438 8.34 -9.64 -18.63
C HIS A 438 8.27 -9.60 -20.17
N GLU A 439 7.39 -10.40 -20.79
CA GLU A 439 7.19 -10.39 -22.25
C GLU A 439 6.72 -9.02 -22.76
N ALA A 440 5.82 -8.35 -22.02
CA ALA A 440 5.33 -7.01 -22.39
C ALA A 440 6.46 -5.97 -22.39
N GLN A 441 7.32 -5.95 -21.37
CA GLN A 441 8.45 -5.03 -21.29
C GLN A 441 9.51 -5.31 -22.37
N CYS A 442 9.79 -6.59 -22.63
CA CYS A 442 10.67 -6.99 -23.73
C CYS A 442 10.11 -6.55 -25.09
N ALA A 443 8.80 -6.64 -25.30
CA ALA A 443 8.15 -6.15 -26.52
C ALA A 443 8.26 -4.63 -26.66
N LEU A 444 8.03 -3.85 -25.59
CA LEU A 444 8.24 -2.39 -25.62
C LEU A 444 9.68 -2.03 -26.00
N THR A 445 10.64 -2.76 -25.46
CA THR A 445 12.07 -2.58 -25.75
C THR A 445 12.37 -2.90 -27.21
N ALA A 446 11.90 -4.06 -27.71
CA ALA A 446 12.11 -4.48 -29.09
C ALA A 446 11.44 -3.54 -30.11
N CYS A 447 10.35 -2.88 -29.73
CA CYS A 447 9.66 -1.88 -30.55
C CYS A 447 10.20 -0.45 -30.40
N PHE A 448 11.31 -0.24 -29.68
CA PHE A 448 11.89 1.08 -29.41
C PHE A 448 10.92 2.05 -28.70
N LEU A 449 9.89 1.53 -28.04
CA LEU A 449 8.98 2.32 -27.19
C LEU A 449 9.55 2.51 -25.77
N GLN A 450 10.56 1.71 -25.42
CA GLN A 450 11.33 1.82 -24.20
C GLN A 450 12.81 1.65 -24.54
N SER A 451 13.62 2.68 -24.30
CA SER A 451 15.06 2.59 -24.51
C SER A 451 15.74 1.96 -23.29
N GLU A 452 16.84 1.27 -23.55
CA GLU A 452 17.82 0.97 -22.52
C GLU A 452 18.34 2.27 -21.90
N LYS A 453 18.63 2.22 -20.60
CA LYS A 453 19.21 3.33 -19.84
C LYS A 453 20.25 2.78 -18.90
N THR A 454 21.35 3.50 -18.77
CA THR A 454 22.39 3.21 -17.79
C THR A 454 22.12 3.96 -16.51
N PHE A 455 22.23 3.28 -15.38
CA PHE A 455 22.21 3.85 -14.04
C PHE A 455 23.56 3.58 -13.38
N THR A 456 24.00 4.46 -12.49
CA THR A 456 25.33 4.35 -11.91
C THR A 456 25.30 4.68 -10.43
N ILE A 457 26.01 3.91 -9.59
CA ILE A 457 26.44 4.40 -8.27
C ILE A 457 27.81 5.06 -8.36
N PHE A 458 27.90 6.31 -7.89
CA PHE A 458 29.09 7.15 -7.93
C PHE A 458 29.55 7.53 -6.52
N GLY A 459 30.83 7.33 -6.20
CA GLY A 459 31.40 7.72 -4.90
C GLY A 459 32.87 7.31 -4.71
N GLN A 460 33.46 7.64 -3.56
CA GLN A 460 34.86 7.30 -3.26
C GLN A 460 35.08 5.86 -2.81
N SER A 461 34.04 5.23 -2.24
CA SER A 461 34.11 3.87 -1.68
C SER A 461 32.86 3.09 -2.04
N VAL A 462 32.78 2.67 -3.31
CA VAL A 462 31.60 1.97 -3.87
C VAL A 462 31.92 0.60 -4.45
N LYS A 463 33.21 0.21 -4.50
CA LYS A 463 33.66 -1.09 -5.05
C LYS A 463 32.91 -2.31 -4.50
N TYR A 464 32.53 -2.29 -3.23
CA TYR A 464 31.81 -3.38 -2.56
C TYR A 464 30.33 -3.06 -2.33
N SER A 465 29.78 -2.09 -3.05
CA SER A 465 28.35 -1.77 -2.97
C SER A 465 27.52 -2.92 -3.53
N LEU A 466 26.48 -3.30 -2.78
CA LEU A 466 25.52 -4.32 -3.22
C LEU A 466 24.42 -3.73 -4.14
N SER A 467 24.43 -2.41 -4.37
CA SER A 467 23.37 -1.71 -5.10
C SER A 467 23.26 -2.19 -6.55
N ALA A 468 24.39 -2.35 -7.25
CA ALA A 468 24.39 -2.79 -8.64
C ALA A 468 23.75 -4.17 -8.82
N ALA A 469 24.12 -5.14 -7.96
CA ALA A 469 23.52 -6.47 -7.99
C ALA A 469 22.01 -6.43 -7.70
N MET A 470 21.58 -5.64 -6.72
CA MET A 470 20.17 -5.47 -6.37
C MET A 470 19.35 -4.88 -7.52
N HIS A 471 19.80 -3.77 -8.11
CA HIS A 471 19.08 -3.10 -9.20
C HIS A 471 19.07 -3.93 -10.48
N ASN A 472 20.20 -4.51 -10.89
CA ASN A 472 20.25 -5.36 -12.10
C ASN A 472 19.35 -6.59 -11.98
N THR A 473 19.31 -7.23 -10.80
CA THR A 473 18.40 -8.37 -10.58
C THR A 473 16.94 -7.93 -10.66
N ALA A 474 16.60 -6.75 -10.13
CA ALA A 474 15.25 -6.20 -10.20
C ALA A 474 14.84 -5.80 -11.63
N TYR A 475 15.75 -5.19 -12.41
CA TYR A 475 15.50 -4.85 -13.82
C TYR A 475 15.25 -6.11 -14.65
N ALA A 476 16.11 -7.12 -14.52
CA ALA A 476 15.96 -8.39 -15.22
C ALA A 476 14.66 -9.11 -14.86
N ALA A 477 14.31 -9.18 -13.57
CA ALA A 477 13.08 -9.82 -13.11
C ALA A 477 11.81 -9.17 -13.70
N CYS A 478 11.82 -7.85 -13.85
CA CYS A 478 10.71 -7.09 -14.44
C CYS A 478 10.77 -6.98 -15.98
N GLY A 479 11.79 -7.54 -16.64
CA GLY A 479 11.97 -7.43 -18.09
C GLY A 479 12.39 -6.04 -18.58
N LEU A 480 12.92 -5.21 -17.68
CA LEU A 480 13.44 -3.89 -18.04
C LEU A 480 14.85 -4.03 -18.63
N PRO A 481 15.19 -3.28 -19.70
CA PRO A 481 16.47 -3.40 -20.39
C PRO A 481 17.62 -2.66 -19.70
N HIS A 482 17.36 -2.04 -18.55
CA HIS A 482 18.30 -1.12 -17.91
C HIS A 482 19.51 -1.84 -17.31
N VAL A 483 20.65 -1.14 -17.29
CA VAL A 483 21.88 -1.59 -16.66
C VAL A 483 22.23 -0.68 -15.50
N TYR A 484 22.77 -1.25 -14.43
CA TYR A 484 23.25 -0.54 -13.26
C TYR A 484 24.72 -0.85 -12.99
N ASP A 485 25.57 0.17 -13.11
CA ASP A 485 27.03 0.07 -12.95
C ASP A 485 27.55 0.80 -11.72
N THR A 486 28.85 0.62 -11.45
CA THR A 486 29.54 1.19 -10.29
C THR A 486 30.78 1.96 -10.75
N ILE A 487 30.84 3.24 -10.40
CA ILE A 487 31.97 4.11 -10.70
C ILE A 487 32.56 4.65 -9.40
N GLN A 488 33.80 4.23 -9.11
CA GLN A 488 34.55 4.76 -7.98
C GLN A 488 35.46 5.90 -8.44
N SER A 489 35.27 7.10 -7.88
CA SER A 489 36.12 8.26 -8.18
C SER A 489 36.46 9.07 -6.92
N GLN A 490 37.71 9.57 -6.90
CA GLN A 490 38.23 10.49 -5.88
C GLN A 490 37.82 11.95 -6.10
N ASN A 491 37.32 12.31 -7.29
CA ASN A 491 36.92 13.67 -7.63
C ASN A 491 35.46 13.73 -8.07
N LEU A 492 34.67 14.63 -7.47
CA LEU A 492 33.27 14.82 -7.87
C LEU A 492 33.11 15.25 -9.33
N SER A 493 34.09 15.99 -9.89
CA SER A 493 34.06 16.46 -11.28
C SER A 493 33.91 15.33 -12.30
N ASP A 494 34.30 14.10 -11.95
CA ASP A 494 34.22 12.95 -12.85
C ASP A 494 32.77 12.49 -13.07
N ILE A 495 31.80 13.08 -12.36
CA ILE A 495 30.38 12.87 -12.58
C ILE A 495 29.84 13.62 -13.81
N HIS A 496 30.55 14.66 -14.28
CA HIS A 496 30.07 15.51 -15.38
C HIS A 496 29.71 14.75 -16.67
N PRO A 497 30.51 13.76 -17.13
CA PRO A 497 30.12 12.95 -18.28
C PRO A 497 28.79 12.21 -18.05
N LEU A 498 28.57 11.67 -16.84
CA LEU A 498 27.34 10.94 -16.50
C LEU A 498 26.11 11.86 -16.48
N LEU A 499 26.25 13.09 -15.98
CA LEU A 499 25.15 14.06 -15.91
C LEU A 499 24.79 14.69 -17.26
N ASN A 500 25.61 14.47 -18.29
CA ASN A 500 25.45 15.03 -19.63
C ASN A 500 25.19 13.95 -20.70
N ASP A 501 25.23 12.67 -20.34
CA ASP A 501 24.96 11.56 -21.25
C ASP A 501 23.45 11.39 -21.46
N GLU A 502 23.00 11.47 -22.71
CA GLU A 502 21.59 11.34 -23.12
C GLU A 502 21.02 9.92 -22.91
N ASN A 503 21.89 8.91 -22.79
CA ASN A 503 21.48 7.52 -22.55
C ASN A 503 21.49 7.14 -21.05
N HIS A 504 21.88 8.08 -20.18
CA HIS A 504 22.00 7.80 -18.75
C HIS A 504 20.70 8.14 -18.03
N GLY A 505 20.11 7.20 -17.30
CA GLY A 505 18.82 7.37 -16.62
C GLY A 505 18.92 8.02 -15.24
N GLY A 506 20.05 7.88 -14.55
CA GLY A 506 20.20 8.46 -13.21
C GLY A 506 21.42 7.95 -12.44
N VAL A 507 21.89 8.76 -11.49
CA VAL A 507 23.09 8.49 -10.70
C VAL A 507 22.73 8.42 -9.22
N THR A 508 23.09 7.33 -8.55
CA THR A 508 23.10 7.23 -7.09
C THR A 508 24.39 7.81 -6.56
N ILE A 509 24.29 8.76 -5.63
CA ILE A 509 25.43 9.47 -5.04
C ILE A 509 25.75 8.85 -3.69
N SER A 510 26.95 8.30 -3.56
CA SER A 510 27.50 7.79 -2.31
C SER A 510 28.40 8.82 -1.62
N LEU A 511 28.93 8.45 -0.46
CA LEU A 511 29.88 9.28 0.29
C LEU A 511 31.15 9.57 -0.56
N PRO A 512 31.75 10.76 -0.40
CA PRO A 512 31.36 11.89 0.46
C PRO A 512 30.49 12.94 -0.27
N TYR A 513 29.96 12.64 -1.46
CA TYR A 513 29.48 13.67 -2.38
C TYR A 513 28.02 14.09 -2.23
N LYS A 514 27.27 13.49 -1.28
CA LYS A 514 25.82 13.69 -1.16
C LYS A 514 25.39 15.16 -0.97
N SER A 515 26.17 15.99 -0.29
CA SER A 515 25.89 17.44 -0.19
C SER A 515 26.59 18.24 -1.29
N ALA A 516 27.74 17.76 -1.78
CA ALA A 516 28.52 18.45 -2.80
C ALA A 516 27.89 18.41 -4.20
N ILE A 517 26.99 17.46 -4.46
CA ILE A 517 26.27 17.35 -5.75
C ILE A 517 25.18 18.42 -5.92
N LEU A 518 24.68 19.04 -4.85
CA LEU A 518 23.55 19.98 -4.89
C LEU A 518 23.69 21.10 -5.92
N PRO A 519 24.85 21.77 -6.09
CA PRO A 519 25.01 22.84 -7.08
C PRO A 519 24.92 22.39 -8.54
N PHE A 520 24.97 21.08 -8.82
CA PHE A 520 24.90 20.53 -10.17
C PHE A 520 23.48 20.13 -10.59
N LEU A 521 22.49 20.33 -9.72
CA LEU A 521 21.10 19.90 -9.91
C LEU A 521 20.21 21.08 -10.25
N ASP A 522 19.31 20.87 -11.21
CA ASP A 522 18.34 21.88 -11.64
C ASP A 522 17.17 21.94 -10.67
N GLU A 523 16.76 20.77 -10.18
CA GLU A 523 15.68 20.62 -9.22
C GLU A 523 16.06 19.66 -8.09
N VAL A 524 15.58 19.94 -6.89
CA VAL A 524 15.82 19.10 -5.71
C VAL A 524 14.51 18.96 -4.94
N SER A 525 14.16 17.74 -4.54
CA SER A 525 12.97 17.44 -3.74
C SER A 525 12.96 18.23 -2.43
N SER A 526 11.78 18.52 -1.90
CA SER A 526 11.63 19.28 -0.66
C SER A 526 12.36 18.61 0.51
N ASP A 527 12.26 17.30 0.61
CA ASP A 527 12.95 16.49 1.61
C ASP A 527 14.48 16.59 1.46
N ALA A 528 15.03 16.43 0.25
CA ALA A 528 16.48 16.50 0.03
C ALA A 528 17.04 17.92 0.29
N LYS A 529 16.26 18.97 0.00
CA LYS A 529 16.58 20.36 0.38
C LYS A 529 16.62 20.52 1.91
N ASP A 530 15.61 20.00 2.60
CA ASP A 530 15.48 20.08 4.05
C ASP A 530 16.55 19.26 4.79
N ILE A 531 17.03 18.17 4.20
CA ILE A 531 18.14 17.36 4.70
C ILE A 531 19.51 17.98 4.34
N ASN A 532 19.59 18.73 3.25
CA ASN A 532 20.81 19.23 2.61
C ASN A 532 21.75 18.10 2.11
N ALA A 533 21.16 17.07 1.53
CA ALA A 533 21.88 15.96 0.91
C ALA A 533 21.02 15.25 -0.14
N VAL A 534 21.63 14.90 -1.27
CA VAL A 534 21.05 14.10 -2.36
C VAL A 534 21.85 12.82 -2.52
N ASN A 535 21.18 11.68 -2.49
CA ASN A 535 21.77 10.36 -2.78
C ASN A 535 21.23 9.76 -4.08
N THR A 536 20.25 10.37 -4.73
CA THR A 536 19.60 9.86 -5.94
C THR A 536 19.32 11.00 -6.92
N VAL A 537 19.92 10.93 -8.10
CA VAL A 537 19.75 11.92 -9.18
C VAL A 537 19.08 11.24 -10.36
N VAL A 538 17.93 11.74 -10.78
CA VAL A 538 17.25 11.29 -12.01
C VAL A 538 17.59 12.26 -13.13
N LEU A 539 17.91 11.71 -14.30
CA LEU A 539 18.14 12.47 -15.52
C LEU A 539 16.89 12.33 -16.41
N GLU A 540 16.15 13.43 -16.54
CA GLU A 540 14.96 13.50 -17.39
C GLU A 540 15.31 14.23 -18.68
N HIS A 541 15.42 13.47 -19.77
CA HIS A 541 15.63 14.01 -21.10
C HIS A 541 14.29 14.35 -21.75
N SER A 542 14.14 15.58 -22.20
CA SER A 542 12.99 16.06 -22.95
C SER A 542 13.46 16.73 -24.24
N GLN A 543 12.76 16.51 -25.34
CA GLN A 543 12.99 17.27 -26.56
C GLN A 543 11.98 18.40 -26.65
N LEU A 544 12.48 19.62 -26.80
CA LEU A 544 11.64 20.77 -27.07
C LEU A 544 11.08 20.69 -28.49
N LEU A 545 9.97 21.42 -28.74
CA LEU A 545 9.39 21.56 -30.08
C LEU A 545 10.38 22.14 -31.09
N SER A 546 11.41 22.86 -30.63
CA SER A 546 12.53 23.37 -31.43
C SER A 546 13.51 22.28 -31.90
N GLY A 547 13.39 21.05 -31.39
CA GLY A 547 14.33 19.95 -31.63
C GLY A 547 15.54 19.94 -30.69
N GLU A 548 15.63 20.87 -29.74
CA GLU A 548 16.70 20.91 -28.73
C GLU A 548 16.44 19.90 -27.60
N SER A 549 17.44 19.08 -27.29
CA SER A 549 17.40 18.18 -26.13
C SER A 549 17.72 18.96 -24.84
N VAL A 550 16.82 18.90 -23.86
CA VAL A 550 17.00 19.45 -22.52
C VAL A 550 17.02 18.30 -21.52
N THR A 551 18.07 18.26 -20.70
CA THR A 551 18.21 17.32 -19.58
C THR A 551 17.93 18.06 -18.28
N ILE A 552 16.90 17.65 -17.55
CA ILE A 552 16.61 18.14 -16.21
C ILE A 552 17.18 17.15 -15.19
N ARG A 553 18.05 17.65 -14.31
CA ARG A 553 18.70 16.88 -13.25
C ARG A 553 17.93 17.05 -11.95
N ARG A 554 17.16 16.03 -11.56
CA ARG A 554 16.33 16.06 -10.36
C ARG A 554 16.99 15.27 -9.22
N GLY A 555 17.25 15.91 -8.09
CA GLY A 555 17.80 15.30 -6.88
C GLY A 555 16.76 14.88 -5.85
N TYR A 556 16.98 13.72 -5.24
CA TYR A 556 16.17 13.12 -4.19
C TYR A 556 17.06 12.57 -3.06
N ASN A 557 16.47 12.41 -1.88
CA ASN A 557 17.09 11.70 -0.77
C ASN A 557 16.26 10.46 -0.41
N THR A 558 16.76 9.27 -0.71
CA THR A 558 16.10 8.02 -0.32
C THR A 558 16.66 7.40 0.96
N ASP A 559 17.76 7.96 1.51
CA ASP A 559 18.33 7.48 2.77
C ASP A 559 17.33 7.64 3.93
N TYR A 560 16.69 8.82 4.01
CA TYR A 560 15.70 9.06 5.08
C TYR A 560 14.48 8.15 4.90
N ILE A 561 14.11 7.79 3.66
CA ILE A 561 13.01 6.88 3.35
C ILE A 561 13.33 5.49 3.89
N GLY A 562 14.54 4.98 3.59
CA GLY A 562 15.00 3.70 4.12
C GLY A 562 15.00 3.67 5.65
N ILE A 563 15.55 4.71 6.29
CA ILE A 563 15.59 4.84 7.76
C ILE A 563 14.17 4.91 8.34
N ARG A 564 13.31 5.77 7.79
CA ARG A 564 11.93 5.98 8.22
C ARG A 564 11.14 4.68 8.16
N ASP A 565 11.22 3.97 7.03
CA ASP A 565 10.46 2.77 6.79
C ASP A 565 10.97 1.61 7.66
N CYS A 566 12.29 1.51 7.87
CA CYS A 566 12.88 0.57 8.82
C CYS A 566 12.38 0.81 10.26
N ILE A 567 12.39 2.06 10.74
CA ILE A 567 11.85 2.40 12.07
C ILE A 567 10.36 2.06 12.13
N HIS A 568 9.57 2.51 11.15
CA HIS A 568 8.11 2.30 11.16
C HIS A 568 7.71 0.82 11.18
N LYS A 569 8.41 -0.02 10.40
CA LYS A 569 8.15 -1.46 10.28
C LYS A 569 8.54 -2.24 11.54
N HIS A 570 9.51 -1.77 12.31
CA HIS A 570 10.09 -2.51 13.44
C HIS A 570 9.78 -1.92 14.82
N LEU A 571 9.25 -0.69 14.90
CA LEU A 571 8.84 -0.10 16.17
C LEU A 571 7.55 -0.76 16.66
N SER A 572 7.53 -1.39 17.83
CA SER A 572 6.31 -2.06 18.31
C SER A 572 5.10 -1.11 18.43
N PRO A 573 3.85 -1.60 18.29
CA PRO A 573 2.66 -0.76 18.48
C PRO A 573 2.61 -0.06 19.86
N ALA A 574 3.18 -0.68 20.90
CA ALA A 574 3.30 -0.08 22.24
C ALA A 574 4.23 1.15 22.28
N ASN A 575 5.18 1.22 21.35
CA ASN A 575 6.12 2.32 21.17
C ASN A 575 5.73 3.22 19.98
N ALA A 576 4.51 3.11 19.45
CA ALA A 576 4.04 3.96 18.36
C ALA A 576 4.28 5.44 18.67
N VAL A 577 4.67 6.20 17.64
CA VAL A 577 5.10 7.60 17.80
C VAL A 577 3.92 8.45 18.26
N ARG A 578 4.13 9.15 19.38
CA ARG A 578 3.15 10.01 20.05
C ARG A 578 3.86 11.19 20.71
N ASP A 579 3.08 12.09 21.30
CA ASP A 579 3.63 13.20 22.06
C ASP A 579 4.54 12.71 23.19
N GLY A 580 5.76 13.27 23.22
CA GLY A 580 6.83 12.89 24.14
C GLY A 580 7.61 11.62 23.76
N THR A 581 7.40 11.01 22.60
CA THR A 581 8.34 10.03 22.05
C THR A 581 9.70 10.70 21.82
N THR A 582 10.79 10.01 22.18
CA THR A 582 12.17 10.53 22.05
C THR A 582 13.04 9.57 21.26
N ALA A 583 13.94 10.12 20.44
CA ALA A 583 14.94 9.38 19.68
C ALA A 583 16.37 9.74 20.12
N LEU A 584 17.31 8.82 19.96
CA LEU A 584 18.74 9.05 20.12
C LEU A 584 19.44 8.84 18.77
N ILE A 585 20.12 9.87 18.28
CA ILE A 585 20.90 9.85 17.04
C ILE A 585 22.39 9.81 17.39
N ILE A 586 23.10 8.82 16.88
CA ILE A 586 24.52 8.61 17.13
C ILE A 586 25.30 8.93 15.86
N GLY A 587 26.22 9.89 15.94
CA GLY A 587 26.94 10.44 14.81
C GLY A 587 26.39 11.78 14.34
N ALA A 588 27.21 12.52 13.59
CA ALA A 588 26.86 13.85 13.06
C ALA A 588 27.19 14.00 11.55
N GLY A 589 27.23 12.89 10.80
CA GLY A 589 27.48 12.88 9.36
C GLY A 589 26.21 13.01 8.51
N GLY A 590 26.32 12.83 7.19
CA GLY A 590 25.18 12.93 6.26
C GLY A 590 24.02 11.97 6.57
N MET A 591 24.31 10.76 7.06
CA MET A 591 23.27 9.82 7.50
C MET A 591 22.53 10.29 8.76
N ALA A 592 23.17 11.09 9.63
CA ALA A 592 22.53 11.68 10.80
C ALA A 592 21.52 12.76 10.41
N HIS A 593 21.78 13.54 9.35
CA HIS A 593 20.78 14.44 8.77
C HIS A 593 19.55 13.66 8.30
N ALA A 594 19.75 12.58 7.54
CA ALA A 594 18.66 11.72 7.08
C ALA A 594 17.90 11.06 8.25
N ALA A 595 18.59 10.64 9.31
CA ALA A 595 17.97 10.03 10.48
C ALA A 595 17.11 11.00 11.30
N ILE A 596 17.57 12.24 11.50
CA ILE A 596 16.80 13.30 12.17
C ILE A 596 15.53 13.59 11.35
N TYR A 597 15.67 13.78 10.04
CA TYR A 597 14.54 14.05 9.16
C TYR A 597 13.55 12.87 9.13
N ALA A 598 14.04 11.63 9.06
CA ALA A 598 13.20 10.43 9.13
C ALA A 598 12.40 10.35 10.45
N CYS A 599 13.04 10.63 11.59
CA CYS A 599 12.35 10.67 12.88
C CYS A 599 11.31 11.80 12.93
N TYR A 600 11.64 12.97 12.37
CA TYR A 600 10.72 14.11 12.28
C TYR A 600 9.48 13.76 11.45
N GLU A 601 9.64 13.14 10.28
CA GLU A 601 8.55 12.68 9.41
C GLU A 601 7.65 11.65 10.12
N LEU A 602 8.23 10.78 10.96
CA LEU A 602 7.46 9.84 11.78
C LEU A 602 6.66 10.50 12.91
N GLY A 603 6.86 11.80 13.16
CA GLY A 603 6.18 12.54 14.22
C GLY A 603 7.00 12.71 15.50
N VAL A 604 8.28 12.29 15.53
CA VAL A 604 9.15 12.52 16.68
C VAL A 604 9.54 13.99 16.71
N ARG A 605 9.35 14.65 17.85
CA ARG A 605 9.59 16.10 18.02
C ARG A 605 10.76 16.40 18.97
N ARG A 606 11.26 15.39 19.68
CA ARG A 606 12.34 15.50 20.65
C ARG A 606 13.39 14.44 20.39
N MET A 607 14.65 14.83 20.21
CA MET A 607 15.74 13.90 19.94
C MET A 607 17.01 14.34 20.69
N CYS A 608 17.84 13.38 21.05
CA CYS A 608 19.18 13.63 21.57
C CYS A 608 20.22 13.24 20.52
N ILE A 609 21.26 14.03 20.36
CA ILE A 609 22.37 13.76 19.44
C ILE A 609 23.63 13.50 20.27
N TYR A 610 24.28 12.38 20.00
CA TYR A 610 25.61 12.09 20.54
C TYR A 610 26.60 11.91 19.39
N ASN A 611 27.76 12.55 19.47
CA ASN A 611 28.85 12.37 18.53
C ASN A 611 30.20 12.53 19.26
N ARG A 612 31.22 11.76 18.84
CA ARG A 612 32.58 11.79 19.43
C ARG A 612 33.15 13.22 19.52
N THR A 613 32.90 14.03 18.50
CA THR A 613 33.25 15.46 18.48
C THR A 613 31.98 16.27 18.73
N THR A 614 31.85 16.83 19.93
CA THR A 614 30.65 17.55 20.38
C THR A 614 30.30 18.73 19.47
N GLU A 615 31.30 19.41 18.91
CA GLU A 615 31.11 20.55 18.00
C GLU A 615 30.33 20.15 16.74
N ASN A 616 30.53 18.93 16.23
CA ASN A 616 29.79 18.45 15.06
C ASN A 616 28.32 18.15 15.41
N ALA A 617 28.05 17.61 16.59
CA ALA A 617 26.68 17.43 17.07
C ALA A 617 25.97 18.76 17.28
N LYS A 618 26.66 19.78 17.84
CA LYS A 618 26.13 21.14 17.99
C LYS A 618 25.79 21.76 16.63
N LYS A 619 26.70 21.69 15.65
CA LYS A 619 26.43 22.18 14.28
C LYS A 619 25.21 21.51 13.65
N LEU A 620 25.06 20.19 13.83
CA LEU A 620 23.90 19.45 13.33
C LEU A 620 22.59 19.90 14.02
N ALA A 621 22.62 20.05 15.35
CA ALA A 621 21.47 20.55 16.11
C ALA A 621 21.08 21.97 15.67
N ASP A 622 22.06 22.87 15.55
CA ASP A 622 21.86 24.26 15.14
C ASP A 622 21.26 24.35 13.74
N TYR A 623 21.74 23.52 12.80
CA TYR A 623 21.18 23.43 11.45
C TYR A 623 19.69 23.11 11.48
N PHE A 624 19.28 22.06 12.22
CA PHE A 624 17.87 21.67 12.29
C PHE A 624 17.02 22.62 13.13
N HIS A 625 17.57 23.31 14.12
CA HIS A 625 16.86 24.39 14.83
C HIS A 625 16.59 25.58 13.92
N GLN A 626 17.55 25.96 13.07
CA GLN A 626 17.36 27.01 12.07
C GLN A 626 16.34 26.59 11.01
N TRP A 627 16.45 25.36 10.50
CA TRP A 627 15.49 24.77 9.59
C TRP A 627 14.07 24.76 10.19
N ALA A 628 13.91 24.30 11.43
CA ALA A 628 12.61 24.30 12.11
C ALA A 628 12.04 25.72 12.25
N LYS A 629 12.86 26.72 12.61
CA LYS A 629 12.44 28.13 12.68
C LYS A 629 12.00 28.70 11.32
N SER A 630 12.59 28.22 10.22
CA SER A 630 12.22 28.63 8.86
C SER A 630 10.88 28.05 8.37
N LYS A 631 10.34 27.03 9.05
CA LYS A 631 9.10 26.35 8.68
C LYS A 631 8.00 26.68 9.68
N SER A 632 6.85 27.15 9.17
CA SER A 632 5.70 27.46 10.03
C SER A 632 5.13 26.18 10.68
N GLY A 633 4.91 26.21 11.99
CA GLY A 633 4.28 25.10 12.73
C GLY A 633 5.21 23.91 13.04
N VAL A 634 6.50 24.02 12.76
CA VAL A 634 7.48 22.98 13.11
C VAL A 634 8.02 23.23 14.51
N ASN A 635 7.73 22.30 15.42
CA ASN A 635 8.35 22.25 16.74
C ASN A 635 9.35 21.08 16.78
N LEU A 636 10.63 21.38 16.88
CA LEU A 636 11.68 20.36 16.96
C LEU A 636 12.67 20.76 18.05
N GLN A 637 12.89 19.86 19.01
CA GLN A 637 13.90 20.00 20.03
C GLN A 637 14.99 18.95 19.85
N LEU A 638 16.23 19.43 19.78
CA LEU A 638 17.44 18.60 19.69
C LEU A 638 18.37 18.99 20.83
N ASP A 639 18.67 18.02 21.69
CA ASP A 639 19.60 18.18 22.80
C ASP A 639 20.91 17.45 22.48
N VAL A 640 22.07 18.05 22.79
CA VAL A 640 23.38 17.45 22.53
C VAL A 640 23.94 16.81 23.79
N LEU A 641 24.24 15.52 23.71
CA LEU A 641 24.95 14.77 24.74
C LEU A 641 26.46 14.86 24.45
N CYS A 642 27.23 15.33 25.42
CA CYS A 642 28.65 15.63 25.25
C CYS A 642 29.52 14.39 25.50
N SER A 643 29.08 13.51 26.41
CA SER A 643 29.75 12.26 26.77
C SER A 643 28.73 11.10 26.81
N PRO A 644 29.16 9.86 26.53
CA PRO A 644 28.30 8.68 26.65
C PRO A 644 27.86 8.41 28.10
N GLU A 645 28.53 9.00 29.09
CA GLU A 645 28.22 8.91 30.51
C GLU A 645 27.24 9.99 31.02
N ASP A 646 26.94 11.01 30.19
CA ASP A 646 26.04 12.09 30.56
C ASP A 646 24.67 11.56 31.02
N PRO A 647 24.01 12.17 32.01
CA PRO A 647 22.66 11.78 32.38
C PRO A 647 21.70 12.05 31.22
N TRP A 648 20.73 11.14 31.01
CA TRP A 648 19.63 11.40 30.08
C TRP A 648 18.82 12.62 30.57
N PRO A 649 18.38 13.54 29.69
CA PRO A 649 17.63 14.72 30.11
C PRO A 649 16.38 14.33 30.91
N SER A 650 16.24 14.88 32.12
CA SER A 650 15.22 14.46 33.10
C SER A 650 13.77 14.76 32.68
N ASP A 651 13.60 15.69 31.74
CA ASP A 651 12.34 16.10 31.15
C ASP A 651 12.00 15.30 29.87
N CYS A 652 12.92 14.45 29.38
CA CYS A 652 12.71 13.51 28.28
C CYS A 652 12.24 12.15 28.78
N ARG A 653 11.36 11.49 28.02
CA ARG A 653 11.22 10.03 28.12
C ARG A 653 12.51 9.38 27.61
N LEU A 654 12.80 8.17 28.09
CA LEU A 654 13.88 7.36 27.54
C LEU A 654 13.64 7.07 26.05
N PRO A 655 14.69 6.94 25.24
CA PRO A 655 14.56 6.77 23.80
C PRO A 655 13.95 5.39 23.49
N THR A 656 12.98 5.38 22.58
CA THR A 656 12.43 4.14 21.99
C THR A 656 12.87 3.95 20.54
N ILE A 657 13.64 4.90 20.01
CA ILE A 657 14.25 4.86 18.68
C ILE A 657 15.72 5.26 18.89
N VAL A 658 16.65 4.40 18.50
CA VAL A 658 18.09 4.66 18.55
C VAL A 658 18.65 4.39 17.17
N THR A 659 19.36 5.36 16.58
CA THR A 659 19.92 5.22 15.24
C THR A 659 21.41 5.51 15.25
N SER A 660 22.20 4.50 14.84
CA SER A 660 23.63 4.63 14.62
C SER A 660 23.90 5.05 13.18
N CYS A 661 24.49 6.24 13.03
CA CYS A 661 24.87 6.85 11.77
C CYS A 661 26.40 6.95 11.60
N ILE A 662 27.16 6.22 12.44
CA ILE A 662 28.61 6.12 12.34
C ILE A 662 28.99 4.99 11.38
N PRO A 663 30.11 5.11 10.63
CA PRO A 663 30.59 3.99 9.84
C PRO A 663 31.00 2.82 10.75
N PRO A 664 30.90 1.56 10.29
CA PRO A 664 31.26 0.40 11.10
C PRO A 664 32.77 0.30 11.37
N TYR A 665 33.58 0.89 10.50
CA TYR A 665 35.04 0.95 10.60
C TYR A 665 35.52 2.40 10.71
N GLU A 666 36.72 2.60 11.25
CA GLU A 666 37.34 3.92 11.20
C GLU A 666 37.63 4.33 9.74
N LEU A 667 37.57 5.63 9.46
CA LEU A 667 37.79 6.16 8.11
C LEU A 667 39.17 5.73 7.57
N GLY A 668 39.16 4.94 6.51
CA GLY A 668 40.38 4.47 5.83
C GLY A 668 41.09 3.30 6.53
N SER A 669 40.48 2.65 7.53
CA SER A 669 41.00 1.43 8.16
C SER A 669 39.96 0.31 8.16
N GLU A 670 40.40 -0.91 8.45
CA GLU A 670 39.51 -2.07 8.71
C GLU A 670 39.26 -2.27 10.21
N ASN A 671 39.68 -1.33 11.06
CA ASN A 671 39.45 -1.42 12.50
C ASN A 671 37.99 -1.07 12.81
N PRO A 672 37.22 -1.98 13.44
CA PRO A 672 35.84 -1.69 13.81
C PRO A 672 35.78 -0.61 14.89
N ILE A 673 34.76 0.25 14.83
CA ILE A 673 34.56 1.26 15.88
C ILE A 673 34.09 0.57 17.16
N ASP A 674 34.88 0.72 18.23
CA ASP A 674 34.56 0.20 19.57
C ASP A 674 33.85 1.28 20.40
N MET A 675 32.53 1.32 20.33
CA MET A 675 31.69 2.28 21.05
C MET A 675 30.53 1.56 21.75
N LEU A 676 30.28 1.96 23.01
CA LEU A 676 29.12 1.54 23.80
C LEU A 676 28.34 2.76 24.30
N LEU A 677 27.04 2.56 24.49
CA LEU A 677 26.16 3.56 25.10
C LEU A 677 26.00 3.30 26.60
N SER A 678 25.70 4.34 27.38
CA SER A 678 25.37 4.17 28.80
C SER A 678 24.09 3.34 28.98
N GLU A 679 24.16 2.39 29.92
CA GLU A 679 23.01 1.58 30.36
C GLU A 679 21.80 2.44 30.79
N ARG A 680 22.06 3.65 31.30
CA ARG A 680 21.03 4.58 31.74
C ARG A 680 20.17 5.07 30.58
N TRP A 681 20.75 5.24 29.40
CA TRP A 681 20.02 5.67 28.20
C TRP A 681 19.17 4.53 27.64
N LEU A 682 19.58 3.28 27.84
CA LEU A 682 18.93 2.09 27.25
C LEU A 682 17.91 1.42 28.18
N SER A 683 17.52 2.10 29.26
CA SER A 683 16.66 1.56 30.32
C SER A 683 15.14 1.66 30.03
N SER A 684 14.74 1.83 28.77
CA SER A 684 13.32 1.87 28.37
C SER A 684 12.61 0.58 28.78
N ARG A 685 11.48 0.70 29.49
CA ARG A 685 10.70 -0.45 30.00
C ARG A 685 9.96 -1.20 28.89
N THR A 686 9.65 -0.53 27.79
CA THR A 686 8.90 -1.07 26.66
C THR A 686 9.81 -1.40 25.48
N GLY A 687 11.12 -1.26 25.64
CA GLY A 687 12.11 -1.44 24.58
C GLY A 687 12.03 -0.34 23.53
N GLY A 688 12.26 -0.70 22.27
CA GLY A 688 12.38 0.23 21.17
C GLY A 688 12.93 -0.43 19.91
N VAL A 689 13.35 0.39 18.95
CA VAL A 689 14.11 -0.05 17.78
C VAL A 689 15.52 0.55 17.83
N TYR A 690 16.52 -0.29 17.65
CA TYR A 690 17.88 0.10 17.34
C TYR A 690 18.11 -0.12 15.84
N LEU A 691 18.56 0.92 15.16
CA LEU A 691 18.85 0.90 13.73
C LEU A 691 20.33 1.19 13.52
N GLU A 692 21.04 0.23 12.93
CA GLU A 692 22.38 0.45 12.36
C GLU A 692 22.22 0.88 10.90
N VAL A 693 22.75 2.06 10.54
CA VAL A 693 22.64 2.56 9.17
C VAL A 693 23.81 2.09 8.30
N GLY A 694 24.99 1.92 8.90
CA GLY A 694 26.14 1.36 8.21
C GLY A 694 25.95 -0.13 7.92
N TYR A 695 26.27 -0.56 6.70
CA TYR A 695 26.38 -1.98 6.37
C TYR A 695 27.86 -2.35 6.17
N GLY A 696 28.28 -3.50 6.69
CA GLY A 696 29.69 -3.90 6.73
C GLY A 696 29.88 -5.23 7.47
N PRO A 697 30.60 -5.27 8.62
CA PRO A 697 30.79 -6.50 9.37
C PRO A 697 29.43 -7.06 9.83
N SER A 698 29.36 -8.38 10.01
CA SER A 698 28.14 -9.08 10.44
C SER A 698 27.63 -8.62 11.81
N MET A 699 28.48 -8.00 12.63
CA MET A 699 28.13 -7.53 13.96
C MET A 699 28.95 -6.30 14.36
N THR A 700 28.29 -5.19 14.71
CA THR A 700 28.93 -4.01 15.33
C THR A 700 28.84 -4.09 16.85
N ARG A 701 29.72 -3.38 17.57
CA ARG A 701 29.70 -3.33 19.04
C ARG A 701 28.38 -2.80 19.62
N LEU A 702 27.76 -1.84 18.95
CA LEU A 702 26.45 -1.35 19.32
C LEU A 702 25.37 -2.42 19.08
N MET A 703 25.42 -3.17 17.98
CA MET A 703 24.52 -4.31 17.78
C MET A 703 24.69 -5.38 18.87
N GLU A 704 25.92 -5.73 19.26
CA GLU A 704 26.20 -6.64 20.38
C GLU A 704 25.58 -6.13 21.70
N GLN A 705 25.57 -4.81 21.91
CA GLN A 705 24.91 -4.21 23.04
C GLN A 705 23.38 -4.37 22.96
N PHE A 706 22.75 -4.18 21.80
CA PHE A 706 21.28 -4.26 21.71
C PHE A 706 20.70 -5.67 21.64
N LEU A 707 21.42 -6.65 21.09
CA LEU A 707 20.90 -8.02 20.89
C LEU A 707 20.39 -8.69 22.18
N PRO A 708 21.11 -8.68 23.33
CA PRO A 708 20.62 -9.25 24.58
C PRO A 708 19.33 -8.58 25.11
N ARG A 709 19.01 -7.36 24.63
CA ARG A 709 17.85 -6.58 25.04
C ARG A 709 16.58 -6.90 24.25
N ALA A 710 16.62 -7.87 23.34
CA ALA A 710 15.42 -8.39 22.68
C ALA A 710 14.37 -8.86 23.70
N SER A 711 14.81 -9.44 24.82
CA SER A 711 13.96 -9.82 25.97
C SER A 711 13.23 -8.64 26.63
N LYS A 712 13.76 -7.42 26.49
CA LYS A 712 13.17 -6.16 26.98
C LYS A 712 12.37 -5.43 25.90
N GLY A 713 12.13 -6.06 24.75
CA GLY A 713 11.35 -5.49 23.64
C GLY A 713 12.15 -4.62 22.67
N TRP A 714 13.48 -4.70 22.66
CA TRP A 714 14.30 -4.04 21.63
C TRP A 714 14.36 -4.86 20.33
N VAL A 715 14.26 -4.19 19.19
CA VAL A 715 14.51 -4.76 17.86
C VAL A 715 15.80 -4.21 17.32
N VAL A 716 16.69 -5.08 16.84
CA VAL A 716 17.88 -4.68 16.09
C VAL A 716 17.54 -4.76 14.61
N VAL A 717 17.76 -3.66 13.89
CA VAL A 717 17.63 -3.57 12.44
C VAL A 717 19.00 -3.22 11.89
N ASP A 718 19.53 -4.05 10.99
CA ASP A 718 20.85 -3.87 10.40
C ASP A 718 20.83 -2.91 9.19
N GLY A 719 22.02 -2.52 8.74
CA GLY A 719 22.20 -1.62 7.60
C GLY A 719 21.82 -2.23 6.25
N LEU A 720 21.75 -3.56 6.12
CA LEU A 720 21.32 -4.21 4.87
C LEU A 720 19.82 -4.00 4.66
N MET A 721 19.02 -4.03 5.74
CA MET A 721 17.60 -3.68 5.67
C MET A 721 17.41 -2.23 5.24
N VAL A 722 18.22 -1.29 5.77
CA VAL A 722 18.18 0.13 5.36
C VAL A 722 18.52 0.27 3.88
N LEU A 723 19.56 -0.42 3.41
CA LEU A 723 19.98 -0.42 2.01
C LEU A 723 18.87 -0.92 1.08
N VAL A 724 18.17 -1.99 1.45
CA VAL A 724 17.03 -2.51 0.68
C VAL A 724 15.90 -1.48 0.61
N GLU A 725 15.49 -0.93 1.75
CA GLU A 725 14.36 0.00 1.81
C GLU A 725 14.66 1.32 1.08
N GLN A 726 15.89 1.81 1.19
CA GLN A 726 16.41 2.90 0.37
C GLN A 726 16.38 2.53 -1.13
N GLY A 727 16.90 1.34 -1.48
CA GLY A 727 16.99 0.87 -2.86
C GLY A 727 15.63 0.68 -3.54
N ILE A 728 14.62 0.23 -2.80
CA ILE A 728 13.23 0.14 -3.29
C ILE A 728 12.73 1.52 -3.73
N ALA A 729 12.90 2.54 -2.89
CA ALA A 729 12.52 3.91 -3.26
C ALA A 729 13.33 4.42 -4.46
N GLN A 730 14.63 4.10 -4.54
CA GLN A 730 15.46 4.47 -5.70
C GLN A 730 14.98 3.82 -6.99
N TYR A 731 14.65 2.53 -6.95
CA TYR A 731 14.12 1.81 -8.10
C TYR A 731 12.82 2.45 -8.60
N GLU A 732 11.89 2.75 -7.70
CA GLU A 732 10.60 3.37 -8.06
C GLU A 732 10.82 4.80 -8.61
N ILE A 733 11.77 5.56 -8.07
CA ILE A 733 12.13 6.90 -8.56
C ILE A 733 12.72 6.85 -9.98
N PHE A 734 13.62 5.89 -10.25
CA PHE A 734 14.30 5.73 -11.53
C PHE A 734 13.38 5.21 -12.63
N THR A 735 12.56 4.20 -12.32
CA THR A 735 11.75 3.48 -13.31
C THR A 735 10.32 4.00 -13.41
N LYS A 736 9.84 4.74 -12.39
CA LYS A 736 8.43 5.07 -12.17
C LYS A 736 7.52 3.85 -12.08
N ARG A 737 8.08 2.67 -11.79
CA ARG A 737 7.34 1.39 -11.65
C ARG A 737 7.48 0.81 -10.24
N PRO A 738 6.53 -0.02 -9.80
CA PRO A 738 6.64 -0.72 -8.52
C PRO A 738 7.88 -1.62 -8.44
N ALA A 739 8.64 -1.53 -7.35
CA ALA A 739 9.81 -2.38 -7.16
C ALA A 739 9.42 -3.84 -6.80
N PRO A 740 10.11 -4.85 -7.36
CA PRO A 740 9.97 -6.25 -6.96
C PRO A 740 10.73 -6.51 -5.65
N VAL A 741 10.08 -6.21 -4.52
CA VAL A 741 10.71 -6.14 -3.18
C VAL A 741 11.34 -7.48 -2.76
N HIS A 742 10.65 -8.60 -2.97
CA HIS A 742 11.17 -9.92 -2.64
C HIS A 742 12.45 -10.26 -3.43
N VAL A 743 12.48 -9.91 -4.71
CA VAL A 743 13.64 -10.09 -5.58
C VAL A 743 14.82 -9.26 -5.09
N MET A 744 14.59 -7.98 -4.78
CA MET A 744 15.64 -7.08 -4.27
C MET A 744 16.21 -7.56 -2.92
N ARG A 745 15.34 -7.98 -1.99
CA ARG A 745 15.74 -8.55 -0.69
C ARG A 745 16.57 -9.81 -0.85
N ARG A 746 16.14 -10.73 -1.72
CA ARG A 746 16.88 -11.97 -2.01
C ARG A 746 18.25 -11.66 -2.60
N ALA A 747 18.32 -10.76 -3.58
CA ALA A 747 19.58 -10.35 -4.20
C ALA A 747 20.57 -9.80 -3.17
N ILE A 748 20.13 -8.90 -2.28
CA ILE A 748 21.00 -8.38 -1.20
C ILE A 748 21.46 -9.50 -0.27
N ARG A 749 20.56 -10.40 0.16
CA ARG A 749 20.91 -11.51 1.06
C ARG A 749 21.94 -12.46 0.45
N GLU A 750 21.76 -12.84 -0.81
CA GLU A 750 22.71 -13.72 -1.51
C GLU A 750 24.08 -13.06 -1.65
N GLN A 751 24.11 -11.78 -2.02
CA GLN A 751 25.37 -11.05 -2.19
C GLN A 751 26.05 -10.76 -0.85
N SER A 752 25.29 -10.47 0.21
CA SER A 752 25.87 -10.25 1.54
C SER A 752 26.55 -11.52 2.08
N ILE A 753 26.00 -12.70 1.79
CA ILE A 753 26.64 -13.98 2.13
C ILE A 753 27.92 -14.17 1.31
N ARG A 754 27.89 -13.92 -0.01
CA ARG A 754 29.07 -14.05 -0.89
C ARG A 754 30.22 -13.12 -0.50
N HIS A 755 29.91 -11.90 -0.05
CA HIS A 755 30.89 -10.92 0.41
C HIS A 755 31.32 -11.10 1.88
N GLY A 756 30.76 -12.07 2.60
CA GLY A 756 31.10 -12.35 3.99
C GLY A 756 30.54 -11.34 5.00
N PHE A 757 29.61 -10.47 4.59
CA PHE A 757 28.93 -9.54 5.49
C PHE A 757 27.94 -10.26 6.42
N VAL A 758 27.47 -11.44 6.04
CA VAL A 758 26.58 -12.30 6.84
C VAL A 758 27.07 -13.74 6.76
N HIS A 759 27.11 -14.45 7.89
CA HIS A 759 27.35 -15.90 7.90
C HIS A 759 26.03 -16.63 7.57
N GLY A 760 26.08 -17.53 6.58
CA GLY A 760 24.92 -18.22 6.01
C GLY A 760 24.20 -19.17 6.95
#